data_AF-A0A9W4E5Z1-F1
#
_entry.id   AF-A0A9W4E5Z1-F1
#
_cell.length_a   1.000
_cell.length_b   1.000
_cell.length_c   1.000
_cell.angle_alpha   90.00
_cell.angle_beta   90.00
_cell.angle_gamma   90.00
#
_symmetry.space_group_name_H-M   'P 1'
#
loop_
_entity.id
_entity.type
_entity.pdbx_description
1 polymer ?
#
loop_
_entity_poly.entity_id
_entity_poly.type
_entity_poly.pdbx_seq_one_letter_code
_entity_poly.pdbx_strand_id
1 'polypeptide(L)'
;MTTLSIRQASLTLHGAPLLPVTPKGRKVSVRSSSPGGRTRLRLRVATAAAAATALLGLGLGAQSAGAASPGAAPADPASYVNPLIGSSNAGNTYPGAVVPFGMLAWSPQTSTGNQFSTPAPGGYRYDATRIRGFSLTHLNGVGCSGANGDIPIMPFVGDVTSSPSSDTRDAVYASTFSHTAETAQAGFYKVALDSGASARLTTTARTGTGEFGFPADKPASMLLRTSNSESGSSAASVQVDAATRTVTGSVDAGNFCGPQSANNRHDVYTLHFTAHFDQPFAKVGTWTDGTLTPGSTSATGGTGYNSSGNPAAGKGSGAYITFPAGTGSVQVKVAISYVSADGAEANLRVENPPSRSFDSVRAGASADWNAALRRIAVSGGTPDQFSTFYTALYHSMLEPTLTSDVDGRYLGGDRAVHRLAKGQHAQYGTFSGWDQYRAQVQLLTLLQPRTGSDYAQSLFNYAAQRGGEWDRWLLENGKTSIMSGDPSDAALAGIYAFGGRDFDVKGALASLVKAATVPTANDSDSAGCNVECVGQRPALDQYLKLGYVPSDNCHCWGGAAETLEDAAADFGLSQLAGAVGDKSVQKAFAERSGNWTNVFDPNATAQGGYMRDRNSDGSWAGATFNPGTGNGFVEGSSARYSWMVYSDAAGLAQAMGGNATAVQRLDAFFRAPDGTFDFSAKDQTRYDPTNEPDINAPYLYDYFGAPYKTQQTVRAETDRLWTNTPGGIPGNDDAGTMSSWYVFSALGLYPQVPSRADLVLSSPVFPKAVIRTGSGRTITVNAPQASADNIYVQGLRVNGKASDRPWVPASFATGGGTLDYTLGATPDTRWGSDAKDAPPSFRDGEAPFFAAASPASVKAEPGSSATTSLDLSTIQGKKTAVSWSAAAPAGITLSPSHGTVTVPGNGKATAEVGVHVAADTKSGVYRVPFTLTGRHGAKAPTAWLSVTVGVNGSVTWYVNSNGISYDDSDPTANFDGGGWSYSAKALAAAGAVPGGTVSAGGFDFTWPDVAPGAPDNIVVGGGDQVLDMSKTSAGATKLSLLGSAAFGDTTGTVTLTYTDGSTQQAEVGFSDWTLGGGGSTPSFGNTIAVHTDYRDVMGGSTEPVGTDVFATAPVALQSGKQLASVTLPATTQGGDMHVFGIATA
;
A
#
# COMPACT_ATOMS: atom_id res chain seq x y z
N MET A 1 -2.28 -18.79 -12.12
CA MET A 1 -2.74 -18.16 -10.87
C MET A 1 -3.58 -16.95 -11.24
N THR A 2 -4.72 -16.77 -10.59
CA THR A 2 -5.67 -15.68 -10.87
C THR A 2 -5.05 -14.35 -10.44
N THR A 3 -4.93 -13.39 -11.37
CA THR A 3 -4.80 -11.97 -11.06
C THR A 3 -5.90 -11.61 -10.07
N LEU A 4 -5.52 -11.46 -8.79
CA LEU A 4 -6.39 -10.94 -7.75
C LEU A 4 -6.48 -9.42 -7.94
N SER A 5 -7.22 -9.05 -8.99
CA SER A 5 -8.09 -7.89 -8.86
C SER A 5 -8.95 -8.17 -7.63
N ILE A 6 -8.70 -7.42 -6.55
CA ILE A 6 -9.69 -7.22 -5.52
C ILE A 6 -10.93 -6.73 -6.28
N ARG A 7 -11.86 -7.64 -6.56
CA ARG A 7 -13.15 -7.31 -7.16
C ARG A 7 -13.85 -6.43 -6.13
N GLN A 8 -13.70 -5.12 -6.27
CA GLN A 8 -14.71 -4.19 -5.83
C GLN A 8 -16.03 -4.68 -6.40
N ALA A 9 -16.95 -5.03 -5.51
CA ALA A 9 -18.29 -5.45 -5.90
C ALA A 9 -18.95 -4.28 -6.64
N SER A 10 -19.01 -4.37 -7.97
CA SER A 10 -19.91 -3.54 -8.79
C SER A 10 -21.35 -3.87 -8.37
N LEU A 11 -21.95 -3.04 -7.52
CA LEU A 11 -23.37 -3.09 -7.23
C LEU A 11 -24.12 -2.42 -8.40
N THR A 12 -24.77 -3.24 -9.21
CA THR A 12 -25.70 -2.81 -10.26
C THR A 12 -26.92 -2.16 -9.60
N LEU A 13 -26.98 -0.82 -9.58
CA LEU A 13 -28.17 -0.06 -9.21
C LEU A 13 -29.31 -0.37 -10.20
N HIS A 14 -30.24 -1.23 -9.80
CA HIS A 14 -31.52 -1.37 -10.48
C HIS A 14 -32.39 -0.16 -10.13
N GLY A 15 -32.72 0.62 -11.17
CA GLY A 15 -33.56 1.80 -11.06
C GLY A 15 -35.01 1.49 -10.68
N ALA A 16 -35.58 2.36 -9.86
CA ALA A 16 -37.02 2.56 -9.74
C ALA A 16 -37.33 4.04 -10.11
N PRO A 17 -38.42 4.30 -10.87
CA PRO A 17 -38.59 5.55 -11.61
C PRO A 17 -39.24 6.64 -10.75
N LEU A 18 -38.73 7.87 -10.87
CA LEU A 18 -39.40 9.08 -10.37
C LEU A 18 -40.17 9.77 -11.51
N LEU A 19 -41.46 10.00 -11.26
CA LEU A 19 -42.41 10.72 -12.11
C LEU A 19 -42.06 12.22 -12.24
N PRO A 20 -42.43 12.89 -13.35
CA PRO A 20 -42.02 14.26 -13.65
C PRO A 20 -43.00 15.29 -13.08
N VAL A 21 -42.48 16.36 -12.50
CA VAL A 21 -43.24 17.60 -12.27
C VAL A 21 -42.76 18.66 -13.26
N THR A 22 -43.70 19.14 -14.08
CA THR A 22 -43.52 20.16 -15.12
C THR A 22 -43.55 21.58 -14.54
N PRO A 23 -42.85 22.56 -15.15
CA PRO A 23 -43.00 23.96 -14.80
C PRO A 23 -43.90 24.71 -15.81
N LYS A 24 -44.86 25.47 -15.29
CA LYS A 24 -45.50 26.66 -15.90
C LYS A 24 -45.31 27.77 -14.88
N GLY A 25 -44.85 28.99 -15.15
CA GLY A 25 -44.70 29.75 -16.37
C GLY A 25 -45.12 31.21 -16.08
N ARG A 26 -44.60 32.13 -16.91
CA ARG A 26 -44.92 33.57 -17.07
C ARG A 26 -44.11 34.58 -16.25
N LYS A 27 -43.75 35.77 -16.78
CA LYS A 27 -43.55 36.33 -18.14
C LYS A 27 -43.24 37.84 -17.93
N VAL A 28 -42.66 38.46 -18.98
CA VAL A 28 -42.70 39.91 -19.34
C VAL A 28 -41.52 40.75 -18.79
N SER A 29 -40.48 41.14 -19.58
CA SER A 29 -40.41 42.20 -20.66
C SER A 29 -39.84 43.52 -20.03
N VAL A 30 -38.96 44.37 -20.61
CA VAL A 30 -38.33 44.54 -21.93
C VAL A 30 -37.38 45.77 -21.91
N ARG A 31 -36.38 45.77 -22.83
CA ARG A 31 -35.65 46.90 -23.49
C ARG A 31 -34.66 47.76 -22.67
N SER A 32 -33.38 47.78 -23.08
CA SER A 32 -32.69 48.64 -24.08
C SER A 32 -32.39 50.05 -23.54
N SER A 33 -31.25 50.70 -23.70
CA SER A 33 -30.23 50.69 -24.75
C SER A 33 -28.99 51.48 -24.27
N SER A 34 -27.83 51.19 -24.87
CA SER A 34 -26.57 51.96 -24.92
C SER A 34 -26.75 53.41 -25.46
N PRO A 35 -25.72 54.24 -25.74
CA PRO A 35 -24.26 54.15 -25.46
C PRO A 35 -23.58 55.50 -25.06
N GLY A 36 -22.26 55.47 -24.86
CA GLY A 36 -21.38 56.42 -25.58
C GLY A 36 -20.43 57.30 -24.75
N GLY A 37 -19.17 57.39 -25.23
CA GLY A 37 -18.38 58.62 -25.13
C GLY A 37 -17.00 58.52 -24.47
N ARG A 38 -15.96 58.26 -25.28
CA ARG A 38 -14.54 58.50 -24.98
C ARG A 38 -14.13 59.94 -25.37
N THR A 39 -13.22 60.57 -24.63
CA THR A 39 -12.04 61.37 -25.12
C THR A 39 -11.28 61.95 -23.89
N ARG A 40 -9.99 61.63 -23.64
CA ARG A 40 -8.73 62.27 -24.12
C ARG A 40 -8.65 63.78 -23.73
N LEU A 41 -7.58 64.40 -23.20
CA LEU A 41 -6.13 64.15 -23.12
C LEU A 41 -5.46 65.33 -22.34
N ARG A 42 -4.23 65.13 -21.80
CA ARG A 42 -3.10 66.12 -21.62
C ARG A 42 -3.25 67.23 -20.53
N LEU A 43 -2.22 67.75 -19.84
CA LEU A 43 -0.75 67.62 -19.84
C LEU A 43 -0.17 68.33 -18.58
N ARG A 44 1.07 67.95 -18.23
CA ARG A 44 2.19 68.74 -17.64
C ARG A 44 2.53 68.66 -16.14
N VAL A 45 3.85 68.68 -15.98
CA VAL A 45 4.79 68.35 -14.91
C VAL A 45 5.47 69.64 -14.45
N ALA A 46 5.85 69.75 -13.16
CA ALA A 46 7.14 70.33 -12.70
C ALA A 46 7.22 70.55 -11.16
N THR A 47 8.06 69.75 -10.48
CA THR A 47 9.17 70.13 -9.53
C THR A 47 8.94 71.15 -8.39
N ALA A 48 9.50 71.09 -7.17
CA ALA A 48 10.53 70.29 -6.49
C ALA A 48 10.48 70.52 -4.95
N ALA A 49 11.32 69.75 -4.23
CA ALA A 49 11.54 69.55 -2.79
C ALA A 49 11.71 70.77 -1.84
N ALA A 50 11.35 70.61 -0.55
CA ALA A 50 12.29 70.50 0.59
C ALA A 50 11.59 70.46 1.99
N ALA A 51 11.89 69.39 2.74
CA ALA A 51 12.12 69.21 4.18
C ALA A 51 11.31 69.93 5.30
N ALA A 52 10.88 69.10 6.27
CA ALA A 52 11.12 69.20 7.73
C ALA A 52 9.88 69.14 8.66
N THR A 53 9.73 67.96 9.30
CA THR A 53 9.28 67.70 10.70
C THR A 53 7.87 68.10 11.17
N ALA A 54 7.00 67.07 11.18
CA ALA A 54 6.24 66.54 12.32
C ALA A 54 5.40 67.49 13.19
N LEU A 55 4.06 67.39 13.10
CA LEU A 55 3.20 66.67 14.06
C LEU A 55 1.71 66.98 13.83
N LEU A 56 0.90 65.94 14.07
CA LEU A 56 -0.52 65.97 14.45
C LEU A 56 -1.57 66.21 13.37
N GLY A 57 -2.25 65.11 13.01
CA GLY A 57 -3.67 65.16 12.67
C GLY A 57 -4.03 64.43 11.39
N LEU A 58 -4.40 63.15 11.54
CA LEU A 58 -5.38 62.36 10.76
C LEU A 58 -4.90 60.91 10.55
N GLY A 59 -4.67 60.21 11.65
CA GLY A 59 -4.72 58.75 11.68
C GLY A 59 -6.16 58.31 11.93
N LEU A 60 -6.95 58.12 10.87
CA LEU A 60 -8.12 57.25 10.93
C LEU A 60 -7.60 55.82 10.82
N GLY A 61 -7.19 55.27 11.97
CA GLY A 61 -6.93 53.84 12.09
C GLY A 61 -8.22 53.09 11.80
N ALA A 62 -8.20 52.25 10.76
CA ALA A 62 -9.14 51.16 10.65
C ALA A 62 -8.97 50.33 11.93
N GLN A 63 -9.97 50.37 12.81
CA GLN A 63 -10.04 49.46 13.94
C GLN A 63 -9.99 48.05 13.37
N SER A 64 -8.94 47.31 13.70
CA SER A 64 -8.93 45.86 13.55
C SER A 64 -10.18 45.36 14.27
N ALA A 65 -11.16 44.86 13.54
CA ALA A 65 -12.26 44.10 14.12
C ALA A 65 -11.60 43.03 14.98
N GLY A 66 -11.78 43.10 16.30
CA GLY A 66 -11.20 42.14 17.22
C GLY A 66 -11.67 40.76 16.79
N ALA A 67 -10.75 39.92 16.33
CA ALA A 67 -11.06 38.53 16.03
C ALA A 67 -11.72 37.93 17.27
N ALA A 68 -12.94 37.43 17.11
CA ALA A 68 -13.61 36.70 18.18
C ALA A 68 -12.63 35.64 18.72
N SER A 69 -12.44 35.61 20.03
CA SER A 69 -11.58 34.59 20.64
C SER A 69 -12.11 33.22 20.19
N PRO A 70 -11.29 32.35 19.56
CA PRO A 70 -11.77 31.05 19.13
C PRO A 70 -12.38 30.32 20.34
N GLY A 71 -13.53 29.69 20.14
CA GLY A 71 -14.22 28.93 21.18
C GLY A 71 -13.28 27.93 21.85
N ALA A 72 -13.43 27.70 23.15
CA ALA A 72 -12.52 26.87 23.92
C ALA A 72 -12.45 25.42 23.38
N ALA A 73 -11.29 24.79 23.54
CA ALA A 73 -11.13 23.36 23.25
C ALA A 73 -12.11 22.54 24.11
N PRO A 74 -12.65 21.42 23.59
CA PRO A 74 -13.45 20.50 24.38
C PRO A 74 -12.76 20.09 25.68
N ALA A 75 -13.48 20.20 26.80
CA ALA A 75 -12.98 19.72 28.08
C ALA A 75 -12.92 18.19 28.12
N ASP A 76 -13.85 17.51 27.43
CA ASP A 76 -13.96 16.05 27.33
C ASP A 76 -13.81 15.61 25.86
N PRO A 77 -12.59 15.57 25.30
CA PRO A 77 -12.39 15.12 23.92
C PRO A 77 -12.84 13.66 23.68
N ALA A 78 -12.84 12.79 24.70
CA ALA A 78 -13.29 11.41 24.54
C ALA A 78 -14.77 11.33 24.13
N SER A 79 -15.60 12.32 24.49
CA SER A 79 -17.02 12.36 24.09
C SER A 79 -17.23 12.63 22.60
N TYR A 80 -16.19 13.09 21.87
CA TYR A 80 -16.25 13.33 20.43
C TYR A 80 -15.82 12.12 19.62
N VAL A 81 -15.13 11.14 20.22
CA VAL A 81 -14.71 9.92 19.54
C VAL A 81 -15.93 9.13 19.08
N ASN A 82 -15.97 8.80 17.80
CA ASN A 82 -16.97 7.95 17.17
C ASN A 82 -16.28 6.70 16.61
N PRO A 83 -16.18 5.60 17.38
CA PRO A 83 -15.50 4.38 16.94
C PRO A 83 -16.13 3.67 15.74
N LEU A 84 -17.29 4.13 15.25
CA LEU A 84 -17.90 3.59 14.03
C LEU A 84 -17.29 4.18 12.75
N ILE A 85 -16.55 5.29 12.81
CA ILE A 85 -15.83 5.81 11.63
C ILE A 85 -14.81 4.76 11.17
N GLY A 86 -14.81 4.44 9.88
CA GLY A 86 -13.96 3.39 9.30
C GLY A 86 -14.57 1.98 9.32
N SER A 87 -15.74 1.78 9.91
CA SER A 87 -16.44 0.47 9.88
C SER A 87 -17.13 0.15 8.54
N SER A 88 -17.02 1.05 7.56
CA SER A 88 -17.41 0.84 6.16
C SER A 88 -16.38 1.49 5.22
N ASN A 89 -16.62 1.48 3.91
CA ASN A 89 -15.68 2.01 2.90
C ASN A 89 -14.28 1.39 2.97
N ALA A 90 -14.20 0.11 3.35
CA ALA A 90 -12.95 -0.62 3.58
C ALA A 90 -12.03 0.00 4.65
N GLY A 91 -12.54 0.86 5.55
CA GLY A 91 -11.72 1.34 6.67
C GLY A 91 -11.31 0.25 7.66
N ASN A 92 -12.04 -0.88 7.69
CA ASN A 92 -11.73 -2.09 8.45
C ASN A 92 -11.46 -1.88 9.96
N THR A 93 -12.05 -0.83 10.54
CA THR A 93 -11.94 -0.53 11.98
C THR A 93 -12.96 -1.31 12.80
N TYR A 94 -12.83 -1.29 14.13
CA TYR A 94 -13.74 -1.96 15.06
C TYR A 94 -14.27 -1.00 16.15
N PRO A 95 -15.55 -1.11 16.56
CA PRO A 95 -16.18 -0.12 17.45
C PRO A 95 -16.13 -0.47 18.96
N GLY A 96 -15.45 -1.56 19.31
CA GLY A 96 -15.42 -2.13 20.65
C GLY A 96 -14.78 -1.27 21.74
N ALA A 97 -14.91 -1.73 22.97
CA ALA A 97 -14.28 -1.08 24.12
C ALA A 97 -12.80 -1.47 24.21
N VAL A 98 -11.94 -0.47 24.22
CA VAL A 98 -10.47 -0.61 24.33
C VAL A 98 -9.93 0.63 25.03
N VAL A 99 -8.84 0.50 25.79
CA VAL A 99 -8.05 1.62 26.33
C VAL A 99 -6.85 1.88 25.40
N PRO A 100 -6.16 3.05 25.45
CA PRO A 100 -5.01 3.28 24.57
C PRO A 100 -3.99 2.11 24.63
N PHE A 101 -3.64 1.56 23.47
CA PHE A 101 -2.71 0.43 23.30
C PHE A 101 -3.08 -0.85 24.07
N GLY A 102 -4.38 -1.07 24.33
CA GLY A 102 -4.85 -2.20 25.13
C GLY A 102 -4.43 -3.56 24.55
N MET A 103 -4.06 -4.49 25.43
CA MET A 103 -3.95 -5.91 25.09
C MET A 103 -5.34 -6.49 24.80
N LEU A 104 -6.35 -6.06 25.59
CA LEU A 104 -7.73 -6.49 25.46
C LEU A 104 -8.58 -5.40 24.79
N ALA A 105 -9.17 -5.74 23.64
CA ALA A 105 -10.14 -4.94 22.91
C ALA A 105 -11.45 -5.73 22.82
N TRP A 106 -12.47 -5.37 23.59
CA TRP A 106 -13.74 -6.12 23.63
C TRP A 106 -14.74 -5.57 22.63
N SER A 107 -14.85 -6.20 21.45
CA SER A 107 -15.64 -5.68 20.32
C SER A 107 -16.65 -6.71 19.80
N PRO A 108 -17.79 -6.27 19.21
CA PRO A 108 -18.67 -7.14 18.44
C PRO A 108 -17.97 -7.78 17.22
N GLN A 109 -18.27 -9.06 16.99
CA GLN A 109 -18.04 -9.70 15.70
C GLN A 109 -19.33 -9.78 14.91
N THR A 110 -19.33 -9.14 13.75
CA THR A 110 -20.47 -9.17 12.83
C THR A 110 -20.42 -10.36 11.89
N SER A 111 -21.59 -10.76 11.37
CA SER A 111 -21.71 -11.84 10.40
C SER A 111 -22.72 -11.48 9.31
N THR A 112 -22.44 -11.94 8.09
CA THR A 112 -23.35 -11.92 6.94
C THR A 112 -24.04 -13.27 6.73
N GLY A 113 -24.06 -14.13 7.76
CA GLY A 113 -24.63 -15.47 7.70
C GLY A 113 -23.61 -16.54 7.28
N ASN A 114 -22.34 -16.32 7.59
CA ASN A 114 -21.26 -17.29 7.41
C ASN A 114 -20.31 -17.20 8.62
N GLN A 115 -20.29 -18.26 9.44
CA GLN A 115 -19.50 -18.29 10.67
C GLN A 115 -17.97 -18.29 10.41
N PHE A 116 -17.55 -18.73 9.23
CA PHE A 116 -16.15 -18.98 8.87
C PHE A 116 -15.61 -17.93 7.89
N SER A 117 -16.33 -16.82 7.73
CA SER A 117 -15.89 -15.69 6.92
C SER A 117 -16.30 -14.41 7.63
N THR A 118 -15.31 -13.69 8.12
CA THR A 118 -15.52 -12.39 8.76
C THR A 118 -15.84 -11.33 7.68
N PRO A 119 -16.89 -10.51 7.84
CA PRO A 119 -17.29 -9.52 6.83
C PRO A 119 -16.26 -8.43 6.55
N ALA A 120 -15.39 -8.15 7.52
CA ALA A 120 -14.28 -7.20 7.43
C ALA A 120 -13.12 -7.65 8.37
N PRO A 121 -11.86 -7.28 8.06
CA PRO A 121 -10.67 -7.73 8.79
C PRO A 121 -10.58 -7.34 10.27
N GLY A 122 -11.29 -6.30 10.70
CA GLY A 122 -11.38 -5.89 12.10
C GLY A 122 -12.52 -6.58 12.88
N GLY A 123 -13.21 -7.57 12.29
CA GLY A 123 -14.32 -8.27 12.93
C GLY A 123 -15.70 -7.64 12.75
N TYR A 124 -15.76 -6.35 12.41
CA TYR A 124 -16.98 -5.56 12.36
C TYR A 124 -17.14 -4.85 11.01
N ARG A 125 -18.34 -4.94 10.42
CA ARG A 125 -18.73 -4.14 9.26
C ARG A 125 -20.09 -3.51 9.49
N TYR A 126 -20.21 -2.21 9.26
CA TYR A 126 -21.41 -1.45 9.61
C TYR A 126 -22.69 -1.99 8.95
N ASP A 127 -22.65 -2.42 7.70
CA ASP A 127 -23.83 -2.94 6.99
C ASP A 127 -24.14 -4.42 7.29
N ALA A 128 -23.34 -5.10 8.11
CA ALA A 128 -23.60 -6.47 8.53
C ALA A 128 -24.71 -6.50 9.59
N THR A 129 -25.67 -7.41 9.42
CA THR A 129 -26.95 -7.35 10.15
C THR A 129 -27.02 -8.24 11.38
N ARG A 130 -25.99 -9.04 11.66
CA ARG A 130 -25.94 -9.97 12.80
C ARG A 130 -24.66 -9.82 13.59
N ILE A 131 -24.76 -10.03 14.90
CA ILE A 131 -23.63 -10.23 15.80
C ILE A 131 -23.58 -11.71 16.19
N ARG A 132 -22.41 -12.34 16.03
CA ARG A 132 -22.16 -13.76 16.37
C ARG A 132 -21.39 -13.95 17.69
N GLY A 133 -20.97 -12.85 18.30
CA GLY A 133 -20.29 -12.83 19.60
C GLY A 133 -19.54 -11.52 19.82
N PHE A 134 -18.94 -11.39 21.00
CA PHE A 134 -18.08 -10.28 21.39
C PHE A 134 -16.70 -10.83 21.76
N SER A 135 -15.70 -10.65 20.91
CA SER A 135 -14.33 -11.15 21.10
C SER A 135 -13.43 -10.18 21.86
N LEU A 136 -12.30 -10.69 22.33
CA LEU A 136 -11.42 -10.02 23.30
C LEU A 136 -10.22 -9.30 22.68
N THR A 137 -9.96 -9.48 21.38
CA THR A 137 -8.80 -8.94 20.66
C THR A 137 -9.21 -8.61 19.22
N HIS A 138 -8.66 -7.53 18.64
CA HIS A 138 -8.98 -7.08 17.28
C HIS A 138 -7.80 -6.30 16.67
N LEU A 139 -7.71 -6.30 15.33
CA LEU A 139 -6.80 -5.45 14.56
C LEU A 139 -7.56 -4.28 13.95
N ASN A 140 -7.01 -3.07 14.02
CA ASN A 140 -7.62 -1.87 13.44
C ASN A 140 -7.12 -1.61 12.03
N GLY A 141 -8.04 -1.65 11.06
CA GLY A 141 -7.80 -1.07 9.75
C GLY A 141 -6.90 -1.84 8.82
N VAL A 142 -6.62 -3.12 9.10
CA VAL A 142 -5.75 -3.96 8.25
C VAL A 142 -6.46 -4.45 6.97
N GLY A 143 -5.70 -4.71 5.89
CA GLY A 143 -6.25 -5.07 4.56
C GLY A 143 -6.45 -6.57 4.27
N CYS A 144 -5.77 -7.46 4.98
CA CYS A 144 -5.89 -8.92 4.80
C CYS A 144 -7.14 -9.51 5.49
N SER A 145 -7.33 -10.84 5.48
CA SER A 145 -8.50 -11.54 6.06
C SER A 145 -8.70 -11.42 7.58
N GLY A 146 -7.98 -10.50 8.24
CA GLY A 146 -7.99 -10.29 9.68
C GLY A 146 -7.16 -11.34 10.42
N ALA A 147 -6.92 -11.06 11.69
CA ALA A 147 -6.45 -11.99 12.69
C ALA A 147 -7.07 -11.58 14.03
N ASN A 148 -6.73 -12.24 15.14
CA ASN A 148 -7.36 -11.98 16.41
C ASN A 148 -8.86 -12.34 16.37
N GLY A 149 -9.73 -11.53 16.98
CA GLY A 149 -11.12 -11.90 17.22
C GLY A 149 -11.24 -13.06 18.21
N ASP A 150 -10.32 -13.14 19.17
CA ASP A 150 -10.18 -14.31 20.02
C ASP A 150 -11.30 -14.42 21.05
N ILE A 151 -11.72 -15.67 21.31
CA ILE A 151 -12.71 -16.06 22.31
C ILE A 151 -14.03 -15.24 22.21
N PRO A 152 -14.80 -15.34 21.10
CA PRO A 152 -16.10 -14.68 21.04
C PRO A 152 -17.04 -15.17 22.14
N ILE A 153 -17.50 -14.24 22.98
CA ILE A 153 -18.48 -14.48 24.03
C ILE A 153 -19.86 -14.03 23.54
N MET A 154 -20.86 -14.91 23.54
CA MET A 154 -22.20 -14.59 23.02
C MET A 154 -23.29 -14.81 24.07
N PRO A 155 -24.06 -13.77 24.47
CA PRO A 155 -25.29 -13.95 25.24
C PRO A 155 -26.38 -14.56 24.36
N PHE A 156 -26.93 -15.70 24.78
CA PHE A 156 -27.94 -16.44 24.04
C PHE A 156 -29.22 -16.61 24.86
N VAL A 157 -30.37 -16.28 24.26
CA VAL A 157 -31.69 -16.39 24.88
C VAL A 157 -32.31 -17.74 24.49
N GLY A 158 -32.14 -18.75 25.34
CA GLY A 158 -32.63 -20.11 25.12
C GLY A 158 -31.69 -21.19 25.66
N ASP A 159 -32.12 -22.44 25.56
CA ASP A 159 -31.27 -23.61 25.85
C ASP A 159 -30.35 -23.91 24.64
N VAL A 160 -29.10 -24.28 24.91
CA VAL A 160 -28.14 -24.73 23.89
C VAL A 160 -28.41 -26.20 23.57
N THR A 161 -28.92 -26.47 22.37
CA THR A 161 -29.45 -27.80 21.98
C THR A 161 -28.69 -28.47 20.83
N SER A 162 -27.76 -27.74 20.21
CA SER A 162 -26.88 -28.21 19.14
C SER A 162 -25.48 -27.63 19.31
N SER A 163 -24.48 -28.19 18.63
CA SER A 163 -23.13 -27.60 18.64
C SER A 163 -23.13 -26.23 17.94
N PRO A 164 -22.64 -25.14 18.58
CA PRO A 164 -22.43 -23.87 17.92
C PRO A 164 -21.49 -23.91 16.70
N SER A 165 -20.52 -24.82 16.68
CA SER A 165 -19.65 -25.03 15.51
C SER A 165 -20.42 -25.60 14.30
N SER A 166 -21.55 -26.29 14.52
CA SER A 166 -22.42 -26.78 13.45
C SER A 166 -23.33 -25.70 12.86
N ASP A 167 -23.47 -24.54 13.50
CA ASP A 167 -24.27 -23.41 13.02
C ASP A 167 -23.53 -22.62 11.94
N THR A 168 -23.22 -23.28 10.83
CA THR A 168 -22.35 -22.73 9.78
C THR A 168 -22.87 -21.45 9.13
N ARG A 169 -24.16 -21.16 9.28
CA ARG A 169 -24.87 -20.00 8.71
C ARG A 169 -25.21 -18.92 9.74
N ASP A 170 -24.72 -19.04 10.97
CA ASP A 170 -25.06 -18.15 12.09
C ASP A 170 -26.59 -17.92 12.17
N ALA A 171 -27.35 -19.01 12.08
CA ALA A 171 -28.80 -19.00 12.02
C ALA A 171 -29.46 -19.24 13.39
N VAL A 172 -28.74 -19.83 14.34
CA VAL A 172 -29.24 -20.22 15.66
C VAL A 172 -28.58 -19.38 16.76
N TYR A 173 -27.26 -19.25 16.74
CA TYR A 173 -26.48 -18.70 17.85
C TYR A 173 -25.97 -17.27 17.61
N ALA A 174 -26.38 -16.63 16.53
CA ALA A 174 -26.20 -15.20 16.30
C ALA A 174 -27.53 -14.45 16.44
N SER A 175 -27.46 -13.14 16.65
CA SER A 175 -28.65 -12.29 16.73
C SER A 175 -28.53 -11.11 15.77
N THR A 176 -29.65 -10.72 15.17
CA THR A 176 -29.75 -9.42 14.52
C THR A 176 -29.76 -8.29 15.55
N PHE A 177 -29.42 -7.08 15.08
CA PHE A 177 -29.38 -5.85 15.87
C PHE A 177 -29.66 -4.63 14.98
N SER A 178 -29.79 -3.45 15.58
CA SER A 178 -29.91 -2.17 14.88
C SER A 178 -28.96 -1.15 15.47
N HIS A 179 -28.32 -0.32 14.63
CA HIS A 179 -27.49 0.80 15.08
C HIS A 179 -28.25 1.83 15.91
N THR A 180 -29.59 1.88 15.82
CA THR A 180 -30.42 2.73 16.69
C THR A 180 -30.38 2.30 18.16
N ALA A 181 -30.04 1.04 18.42
CA ALA A 181 -29.87 0.46 19.74
C ALA A 181 -28.40 0.12 20.05
N GLU A 182 -27.46 0.67 19.26
CA GLU A 182 -26.03 0.53 19.41
C GLU A 182 -25.43 1.85 19.91
N THR A 183 -24.40 1.77 20.74
CA THR A 183 -23.64 2.93 21.19
C THR A 183 -22.18 2.53 21.34
N ALA A 184 -21.32 3.16 20.54
CA ALA A 184 -19.87 3.02 20.62
C ALA A 184 -19.25 4.33 21.11
N GLN A 185 -18.34 4.25 22.08
CA GLN A 185 -17.63 5.38 22.69
C GLN A 185 -16.21 4.93 23.02
N ALA A 186 -15.27 5.88 23.15
CA ALA A 186 -13.90 5.54 23.58
C ALA A 186 -13.92 4.79 24.94
N GLY A 187 -13.52 3.52 24.93
CA GLY A 187 -13.50 2.64 26.11
C GLY A 187 -14.85 2.04 26.53
N PHE A 188 -15.92 2.19 25.73
CA PHE A 188 -17.25 1.66 26.06
C PHE A 188 -18.06 1.28 24.81
N TYR A 189 -18.66 0.09 24.84
CA TYR A 189 -19.58 -0.37 23.80
C TYR A 189 -20.89 -0.87 24.43
N LYS A 190 -22.02 -0.64 23.77
CA LYS A 190 -23.33 -1.16 24.17
C LYS A 190 -24.18 -1.50 22.96
N VAL A 191 -24.89 -2.63 23.02
CA VAL A 191 -25.90 -2.99 22.01
C VAL A 191 -27.07 -3.75 22.63
N ALA A 192 -28.28 -3.54 22.10
CA ALA A 192 -29.41 -4.44 22.31
C ALA A 192 -29.59 -5.35 21.09
N LEU A 193 -29.81 -6.64 21.35
CA LEU A 193 -29.99 -7.66 20.34
C LEU A 193 -31.47 -7.98 20.16
N ASP A 194 -31.91 -8.28 18.95
CA ASP A 194 -33.32 -8.59 18.65
C ASP A 194 -33.82 -9.87 19.33
N SER A 195 -32.90 -10.74 19.77
CA SER A 195 -33.20 -11.89 20.64
C SER A 195 -33.77 -11.50 22.02
N GLY A 196 -33.65 -10.22 22.40
CA GLY A 196 -33.98 -9.69 23.72
C GLY A 196 -32.78 -9.64 24.68
N ALA A 197 -31.62 -10.18 24.28
CA ALA A 197 -30.38 -10.01 25.02
C ALA A 197 -29.79 -8.60 24.83
N SER A 198 -28.86 -8.21 25.69
CA SER A 198 -28.05 -6.99 25.50
C SER A 198 -26.64 -7.18 26.04
N ALA A 199 -25.71 -6.34 25.58
CA ALA A 199 -24.34 -6.30 26.06
C ALA A 199 -23.91 -4.86 26.37
N ARG A 200 -23.17 -4.67 27.47
CA ARG A 200 -22.42 -3.46 27.80
C ARG A 200 -20.99 -3.88 28.13
N LEU A 201 -20.00 -3.28 27.47
CA LEU A 201 -18.60 -3.70 27.53
C LEU A 201 -17.71 -2.51 27.89
N THR A 202 -16.70 -2.74 28.72
CA THR A 202 -15.62 -1.79 29.01
C THR A 202 -14.35 -2.53 29.40
N THR A 203 -13.20 -1.87 29.34
CA THR A 203 -11.89 -2.52 29.47
C THR A 203 -10.91 -1.73 30.33
N THR A 204 -9.88 -2.46 30.77
CA THR A 204 -8.59 -1.98 31.26
C THR A 204 -7.53 -2.41 30.24
N ALA A 205 -6.23 -2.30 30.55
CA ALA A 205 -5.19 -2.67 29.60
C ALA A 205 -5.23 -4.16 29.22
N ARG A 206 -5.51 -5.06 30.17
CA ARG A 206 -5.46 -6.54 29.97
C ARG A 206 -6.72 -7.29 30.35
N THR A 207 -7.72 -6.56 30.89
CA THR A 207 -8.95 -7.14 31.43
C THR A 207 -10.18 -6.37 30.95
N GLY A 208 -11.35 -7.00 30.98
CA GLY A 208 -12.63 -6.44 30.59
C GLY A 208 -13.72 -6.71 31.61
N THR A 209 -14.78 -5.89 31.60
CA THR A 209 -16.04 -6.17 32.30
C THR A 209 -17.19 -6.05 31.33
N GLY A 210 -17.99 -7.12 31.26
CA GLY A 210 -19.22 -7.19 30.49
C GLY A 210 -20.43 -7.29 31.41
N GLU A 211 -21.50 -6.56 31.09
CA GLU A 211 -22.83 -6.77 31.65
C GLU A 211 -23.77 -7.22 30.53
N PHE A 212 -24.39 -8.38 30.72
CA PHE A 212 -25.29 -9.00 29.76
C PHE A 212 -26.70 -9.06 30.33
N GLY A 213 -27.66 -8.51 29.60
CA GLY A 213 -29.08 -8.54 29.98
C GLY A 213 -29.83 -9.66 29.27
N PHE A 214 -30.82 -10.26 29.93
CA PHE A 214 -31.66 -11.33 29.40
C PHE A 214 -33.15 -11.12 29.76
N PRO A 215 -34.08 -11.58 28.93
CA PRO A 215 -35.50 -11.62 29.29
C PRO A 215 -35.74 -12.70 30.36
N ALA A 216 -36.38 -12.32 31.47
CA ALA A 216 -36.52 -13.18 32.66
C ALA A 216 -37.41 -14.42 32.45
N ASP A 217 -38.25 -14.43 31.41
CA ASP A 217 -39.17 -15.51 31.07
C ASP A 217 -38.54 -16.60 30.17
N LYS A 218 -37.27 -16.44 29.78
CA LYS A 218 -36.54 -17.39 28.92
C LYS A 218 -35.23 -17.84 29.58
N PRO A 219 -34.68 -19.02 29.21
CA PRO A 219 -33.36 -19.43 29.68
C PRO A 219 -32.29 -18.42 29.26
N ALA A 220 -31.46 -17.99 30.21
CA ALA A 220 -30.29 -17.17 29.96
C ALA A 220 -29.07 -18.09 29.80
N SER A 221 -28.47 -18.10 28.62
CA SER A 221 -27.26 -18.86 28.32
C SER A 221 -26.14 -17.95 27.82
N MET A 222 -24.89 -18.36 28.02
CA MET A 222 -23.71 -17.73 27.45
C MET A 222 -22.84 -18.76 26.76
N LEU A 223 -22.39 -18.44 25.55
CA LEU A 223 -21.46 -19.23 24.77
C LEU A 223 -20.06 -18.62 24.87
N LEU A 224 -19.06 -19.45 25.13
CA LEU A 224 -17.64 -19.11 25.00
C LEU A 224 -17.10 -19.89 23.82
N ARG A 225 -16.98 -19.24 22.66
CA ARG A 225 -16.60 -19.87 21.39
C ARG A 225 -15.08 -19.92 21.23
N THR A 226 -14.40 -20.61 22.15
CA THR A 226 -12.94 -20.56 22.32
C THR A 226 -12.14 -20.69 21.02
N SER A 227 -12.51 -21.57 20.10
CA SER A 227 -11.75 -21.76 18.86
C SER A 227 -12.09 -20.78 17.73
N ASN A 228 -13.10 -19.91 17.89
CA ASN A 228 -13.69 -19.15 16.78
C ASN A 228 -13.08 -17.76 16.61
N SER A 229 -11.75 -17.68 16.58
CA SER A 229 -11.00 -16.50 16.13
C SER A 229 -11.36 -16.13 14.68
N GLU A 230 -11.15 -14.87 14.27
CA GLU A 230 -11.61 -14.34 12.98
C GLU A 230 -11.04 -15.09 11.77
N SER A 231 -9.76 -15.46 11.83
CA SER A 231 -9.07 -16.27 10.82
C SER A 231 -8.90 -17.73 11.24
N GLY A 232 -9.62 -18.16 12.29
CA GLY A 232 -9.60 -19.53 12.80
C GLY A 232 -8.42 -19.84 13.72
N SER A 233 -8.43 -21.05 14.27
CA SER A 233 -7.41 -21.49 15.24
C SER A 233 -6.91 -22.90 14.95
N SER A 234 -5.63 -23.17 15.22
CA SER A 234 -5.04 -24.51 15.08
C SER A 234 -5.41 -25.40 16.26
N ALA A 235 -5.45 -24.83 17.46
CA ALA A 235 -5.91 -25.48 18.67
C ALA A 235 -6.72 -24.52 19.56
N ALA A 236 -7.47 -25.10 20.49
CA ALA A 236 -8.20 -24.36 21.52
C ALA A 236 -8.50 -25.29 22.70
N SER A 237 -8.65 -24.72 23.89
CA SER A 237 -9.04 -25.43 25.10
C SER A 237 -9.99 -24.61 25.95
N VAL A 238 -10.96 -25.24 26.60
CA VAL A 238 -11.86 -24.60 27.55
C VAL A 238 -12.12 -25.50 28.74
N GLN A 239 -12.17 -24.91 29.93
CA GLN A 239 -12.49 -25.55 31.20
C GLN A 239 -13.50 -24.70 31.96
N VAL A 240 -14.59 -25.31 32.38
CA VAL A 240 -15.64 -24.72 33.21
C VAL A 240 -15.50 -25.24 34.63
N ASP A 241 -15.46 -24.33 35.60
CA ASP A 241 -15.56 -24.64 37.02
C ASP A 241 -16.80 -23.95 37.61
N ALA A 242 -17.85 -24.74 37.81
CA ALA A 242 -19.11 -24.26 38.36
C ALA A 242 -19.04 -23.91 39.85
N ALA A 243 -18.06 -24.45 40.60
CA ALA A 243 -17.91 -24.16 42.02
C ALA A 243 -17.35 -22.76 42.24
N THR A 244 -16.39 -22.35 41.40
CA THR A 244 -15.79 -21.02 41.43
C THR A 244 -16.47 -20.02 40.50
N ARG A 245 -17.39 -20.48 39.64
CA ARG A 245 -18.07 -19.69 38.60
C ARG A 245 -17.10 -19.09 37.60
N THR A 246 -16.12 -19.90 37.22
CA THR A 246 -15.02 -19.48 36.36
C THR A 246 -14.97 -20.34 35.11
N VAL A 247 -14.63 -19.72 33.98
CA VAL A 247 -14.24 -20.41 32.75
C VAL A 247 -12.84 -19.96 32.37
N THR A 248 -11.96 -20.92 32.11
CA THR A 248 -10.58 -20.68 31.68
C THR A 248 -10.32 -21.39 30.37
N GLY A 249 -9.31 -20.96 29.62
CA GLY A 249 -8.92 -21.68 28.41
C GLY A 249 -7.79 -21.01 27.65
N SER A 250 -7.56 -21.50 26.44
CA SER A 250 -6.59 -20.96 25.51
C SER A 250 -7.00 -21.15 24.05
N VAL A 251 -6.41 -20.36 23.16
CA VAL A 251 -6.52 -20.50 21.70
C VAL A 251 -5.17 -20.26 21.04
N ASP A 252 -4.80 -21.12 20.09
CA ASP A 252 -3.63 -20.95 19.24
C ASP A 252 -4.11 -20.36 17.91
N ALA A 253 -3.81 -19.09 17.67
CA ALA A 253 -4.42 -18.27 16.60
C ALA A 253 -3.38 -17.38 15.91
N GLY A 254 -3.86 -16.55 14.97
CA GLY A 254 -3.05 -15.57 14.27
C GLY A 254 -2.66 -15.93 12.82
N ASN A 255 -3.50 -16.72 12.15
CA ASN A 255 -3.47 -17.06 10.71
C ASN A 255 -3.70 -15.81 9.81
N PHE A 256 -2.91 -14.77 10.04
CA PHE A 256 -3.04 -13.46 9.41
C PHE A 256 -2.57 -13.53 7.96
N CYS A 257 -3.42 -13.08 7.03
CA CYS A 257 -3.21 -13.27 5.59
C CYS A 257 -3.07 -14.74 5.13
N GLY A 258 -3.33 -15.76 5.97
CA GLY A 258 -3.19 -17.16 5.58
C GLY A 258 -4.03 -17.60 4.36
N PRO A 259 -5.22 -17.04 4.11
CA PRO A 259 -5.92 -17.24 2.84
C PRO A 259 -5.17 -16.71 1.61
N GLN A 260 -4.38 -15.66 1.77
CA GLN A 260 -3.60 -15.00 0.73
C GLN A 260 -2.28 -15.73 0.44
N SER A 261 -1.60 -16.29 1.44
CA SER A 261 -0.39 -17.08 1.25
C SER A 261 -0.30 -18.30 2.16
N ALA A 262 0.23 -19.38 1.61
CA ALA A 262 0.41 -20.63 2.36
C ALA A 262 1.42 -20.51 3.51
N ASN A 263 2.32 -19.53 3.45
CA ASN A 263 3.36 -19.36 4.46
C ASN A 263 2.77 -18.97 5.81
N ASN A 264 1.77 -18.09 5.85
CA ASN A 264 1.08 -17.70 7.08
C ASN A 264 -0.12 -18.59 7.47
N ARG A 265 -0.26 -19.79 6.89
CA ARG A 265 -1.32 -20.76 7.26
C ARG A 265 -1.06 -21.53 8.56
N HIS A 266 -0.80 -20.80 9.64
CA HIS A 266 -0.47 -21.37 10.94
C HIS A 266 -0.83 -20.41 12.08
N ASP A 267 -0.82 -20.90 13.32
CA ASP A 267 -0.88 -20.04 14.50
C ASP A 267 0.43 -19.28 14.70
N VAL A 268 0.35 -18.02 15.12
CA VAL A 268 1.53 -17.20 15.46
C VAL A 268 1.67 -16.96 16.96
N TYR A 269 0.57 -17.06 17.72
CA TYR A 269 0.53 -16.86 19.17
C TYR A 269 -0.47 -17.81 19.85
N THR A 270 -0.30 -17.98 21.17
CA THR A 270 -1.30 -18.57 22.06
C THR A 270 -1.86 -17.48 22.96
N LEU A 271 -3.18 -17.34 23.01
CA LEU A 271 -3.87 -16.45 23.96
C LEU A 271 -4.54 -17.30 25.05
N HIS A 272 -4.26 -17.01 26.31
CA HIS A 272 -4.91 -17.60 27.47
C HIS A 272 -5.94 -16.64 28.05
N PHE A 273 -7.04 -17.16 28.59
CA PHE A 273 -8.06 -16.35 29.26
C PHE A 273 -8.58 -16.97 30.56
N THR A 274 -9.12 -16.10 31.41
CA THR A 274 -9.94 -16.45 32.59
C THR A 274 -11.15 -15.52 32.64
N ALA A 275 -12.34 -16.07 32.89
CA ALA A 275 -13.61 -15.35 32.94
C ALA A 275 -14.39 -15.73 34.20
N HIS A 276 -14.67 -14.75 35.07
CA HIS A 276 -15.36 -14.90 36.34
C HIS A 276 -16.76 -14.30 36.25
N PHE A 277 -17.76 -15.08 36.68
CA PHE A 277 -19.18 -14.73 36.58
C PHE A 277 -19.78 -14.43 37.96
N ASP A 278 -20.68 -13.45 38.03
CA ASP A 278 -21.39 -13.11 39.27
C ASP A 278 -22.54 -14.07 39.59
N GLN A 279 -23.14 -14.69 38.58
CA GLN A 279 -24.26 -15.64 38.71
C GLN A 279 -23.78 -17.10 38.83
N PRO A 280 -24.46 -17.95 39.62
CA PRO A 280 -24.19 -19.38 39.67
C PRO A 280 -24.56 -20.08 38.36
N PHE A 281 -23.93 -21.22 38.06
CA PHE A 281 -24.21 -21.99 36.86
C PHE A 281 -25.28 -23.06 37.15
N ALA A 282 -26.41 -23.03 36.43
CA ALA A 282 -27.47 -24.02 36.59
C ALA A 282 -27.28 -25.23 35.68
N LYS A 283 -26.80 -25.00 34.45
CA LYS A 283 -26.34 -26.05 33.53
C LYS A 283 -25.05 -25.61 32.88
N VAL A 284 -24.22 -26.59 32.54
CA VAL A 284 -22.99 -26.38 31.76
C VAL A 284 -22.90 -27.47 30.71
N GLY A 285 -22.13 -27.22 29.66
CA GLY A 285 -21.73 -28.24 28.71
C GLY A 285 -20.68 -27.71 27.77
N THR A 286 -20.09 -28.59 26.99
CA THR A 286 -19.10 -28.22 25.98
C THR A 286 -19.49 -28.74 24.61
N TRP A 287 -18.81 -28.25 23.57
CA TRP A 287 -18.91 -28.83 22.24
C TRP A 287 -17.53 -29.04 21.63
N THR A 288 -17.47 -29.99 20.71
CA THR A 288 -16.33 -30.20 19.81
C THR A 288 -16.88 -30.63 18.46
N ASP A 289 -16.53 -29.88 17.42
CA ASP A 289 -17.03 -30.02 16.05
C ASP A 289 -18.57 -30.13 16.00
N GLY A 290 -19.09 -31.23 15.48
CA GLY A 290 -20.51 -31.51 15.37
C GLY A 290 -21.21 -31.88 16.68
N THR A 291 -20.45 -32.13 17.74
CA THR A 291 -20.95 -32.82 18.94
C THR A 291 -21.12 -31.85 20.11
N LEU A 292 -22.35 -31.74 20.61
CA LEU A 292 -22.66 -31.11 21.88
C LEU A 292 -22.61 -32.15 23.00
N THR A 293 -21.96 -31.84 24.13
CA THR A 293 -21.86 -32.74 25.29
C THR A 293 -22.36 -32.02 26.55
N PRO A 294 -23.67 -32.11 26.85
CA PRO A 294 -24.25 -31.57 28.08
C PRO A 294 -23.60 -32.17 29.33
N GLY A 295 -23.34 -31.33 30.35
CA GLY A 295 -22.71 -31.73 31.60
C GLY A 295 -21.18 -31.88 31.55
N SER A 296 -20.57 -31.88 30.36
CA SER A 296 -19.12 -31.82 30.22
C SER A 296 -18.60 -30.46 30.68
N THR A 297 -17.45 -30.45 31.35
CA THR A 297 -16.79 -29.23 31.84
C THR A 297 -15.52 -28.89 31.07
N SER A 298 -15.11 -29.71 30.11
CA SER A 298 -13.90 -29.47 29.32
C SER A 298 -14.09 -29.80 27.85
N ALA A 299 -13.43 -29.06 26.97
CA ALA A 299 -13.32 -29.41 25.55
C ALA A 299 -12.02 -28.86 24.96
N THR A 300 -11.58 -29.49 23.87
CA THR A 300 -10.39 -29.09 23.11
C THR A 300 -10.65 -29.26 21.62
N GLY A 301 -10.00 -28.43 20.80
CA GLY A 301 -10.02 -28.54 19.34
C GLY A 301 -10.15 -27.18 18.65
N GLY A 302 -9.23 -26.88 17.74
CA GLY A 302 -9.31 -25.68 16.90
C GLY A 302 -10.28 -25.83 15.74
N THR A 303 -10.55 -24.75 15.01
CA THR A 303 -11.28 -24.84 13.73
C THR A 303 -10.46 -25.54 12.66
N GLY A 304 -9.13 -25.44 12.74
CA GLY A 304 -8.21 -25.76 11.65
C GLY A 304 -8.37 -24.81 10.46
N TYR A 305 -7.47 -24.98 9.49
CA TYR A 305 -7.45 -24.22 8.24
C TYR A 305 -7.69 -25.17 7.06
N ASN A 306 -8.56 -24.79 6.13
CA ASN A 306 -8.76 -25.55 4.89
C ASN A 306 -7.60 -25.31 3.90
N SER A 307 -7.64 -25.97 2.74
CA SER A 307 -6.60 -25.84 1.70
C SER A 307 -6.42 -24.41 1.15
N SER A 308 -7.40 -23.54 1.37
CA SER A 308 -7.37 -22.12 1.01
C SER A 308 -7.07 -21.22 2.21
N GLY A 309 -6.57 -21.76 3.34
CA GLY A 309 -6.20 -20.98 4.53
C GLY A 309 -7.38 -20.42 5.34
N ASN A 310 -8.62 -20.72 4.98
CA ASN A 310 -9.80 -20.23 5.72
C ASN A 310 -10.18 -21.19 6.85
N PRO A 311 -10.90 -20.73 7.90
CA PRO A 311 -11.39 -21.61 8.96
C PRO A 311 -12.25 -22.75 8.41
N ALA A 312 -12.06 -23.98 8.91
CA ALA A 312 -12.84 -25.11 8.42
C ALA A 312 -14.27 -25.10 8.96
N ALA A 313 -15.25 -25.24 8.07
CA ALA A 313 -16.66 -25.22 8.43
C ALA A 313 -17.04 -26.43 9.31
N GLY A 314 -17.88 -26.20 10.33
CA GLY A 314 -18.37 -27.28 11.20
C GLY A 314 -17.40 -27.71 12.31
N LYS A 315 -16.20 -27.12 12.37
CA LYS A 315 -15.12 -27.49 13.28
C LYS A 315 -14.94 -26.52 14.43
N GLY A 316 -14.32 -26.97 15.51
CA GLY A 316 -13.94 -26.13 16.64
C GLY A 316 -14.55 -26.55 17.98
N SER A 317 -14.22 -25.83 19.05
CA SER A 317 -14.63 -26.17 20.40
C SER A 317 -14.98 -24.94 21.23
N GLY A 318 -15.72 -25.18 22.32
CA GLY A 318 -16.12 -24.15 23.27
C GLY A 318 -17.02 -24.70 24.37
N ALA A 319 -17.53 -23.79 25.20
CA ALA A 319 -18.39 -24.12 26.35
C ALA A 319 -19.64 -23.25 26.39
N TYR A 320 -20.72 -23.78 26.94
CA TYR A 320 -21.91 -23.02 27.29
C TYR A 320 -22.21 -23.10 28.78
N ILE A 321 -22.76 -22.00 29.30
CA ILE A 321 -23.30 -21.88 30.64
C ILE A 321 -24.75 -21.47 30.51
N THR A 322 -25.65 -22.12 31.24
CA THR A 322 -27.04 -21.65 31.43
C THR A 322 -27.22 -21.29 32.90
N PHE A 323 -27.77 -20.10 33.14
CA PHE A 323 -28.00 -19.54 34.48
C PHE A 323 -29.36 -19.99 35.05
N PRO A 324 -29.61 -19.81 36.36
CA PRO A 324 -30.90 -20.12 36.97
C PRO A 324 -32.07 -19.42 36.26
N ALA A 325 -33.24 -20.05 36.27
CA ALA A 325 -34.46 -19.46 35.73
C ALA A 325 -34.75 -18.10 36.38
N GLY A 326 -35.19 -17.12 35.59
CA GLY A 326 -35.43 -15.75 36.06
C GLY A 326 -34.19 -14.85 36.10
N THR A 327 -33.01 -15.34 35.70
CA THR A 327 -31.79 -14.49 35.62
C THR A 327 -31.97 -13.44 34.53
N GLY A 328 -32.10 -12.17 34.94
CA GLY A 328 -32.24 -11.03 34.02
C GLY A 328 -30.94 -10.30 33.70
N SER A 329 -29.87 -10.54 34.46
CA SER A 329 -28.57 -9.90 34.26
C SER A 329 -27.42 -10.81 34.71
N VAL A 330 -26.33 -10.80 33.96
CA VAL A 330 -25.08 -11.51 34.24
C VAL A 330 -23.92 -10.56 34.03
N GLN A 331 -23.04 -10.46 35.02
CA GLN A 331 -21.76 -9.76 34.91
C GLN A 331 -20.62 -10.75 34.72
N VAL A 332 -19.71 -10.42 33.80
CA VAL A 332 -18.49 -11.18 33.54
C VAL A 332 -17.30 -10.26 33.68
N LYS A 333 -16.28 -10.70 34.41
CA LYS A 333 -14.95 -10.11 34.39
C LYS A 333 -14.00 -11.08 33.71
N VAL A 334 -13.31 -10.61 32.67
CA VAL A 334 -12.42 -11.44 31.86
C VAL A 334 -11.03 -10.83 31.79
N ALA A 335 -9.99 -11.65 31.74
CA ALA A 335 -8.63 -11.21 31.47
C ALA A 335 -7.94 -12.16 30.50
N ILE A 336 -6.97 -11.61 29.76
CA ILE A 336 -6.16 -12.36 28.80
C ILE A 336 -4.67 -12.27 29.13
N SER A 337 -3.88 -13.20 28.59
CA SER A 337 -2.42 -13.22 28.64
C SER A 337 -1.88 -14.02 27.47
N TYR A 338 -0.82 -13.54 26.81
CA TYR A 338 -0.06 -14.30 25.83
C TYR A 338 0.99 -15.24 26.46
N VAL A 339 1.10 -15.26 27.80
CA VAL A 339 2.11 -16.03 28.52
C VAL A 339 1.53 -17.28 29.15
N SER A 340 0.46 -17.15 29.94
CA SER A 340 -0.18 -18.29 30.62
C SER A 340 -1.54 -17.97 31.24
N ALA A 341 -2.29 -19.00 31.60
CA ALA A 341 -3.52 -18.87 32.39
C ALA A 341 -3.28 -18.18 33.76
N ASP A 342 -2.17 -18.48 34.43
CA ASP A 342 -1.78 -17.81 35.69
C ASP A 342 -1.50 -16.32 35.47
N GLY A 343 -0.93 -15.97 34.31
CA GLY A 343 -0.74 -14.58 33.87
C GLY A 343 -2.07 -13.86 33.70
N ALA A 344 -3.03 -14.47 33.00
CA ALA A 344 -4.37 -13.93 32.83
C ALA A 344 -5.08 -13.69 34.18
N GLU A 345 -4.99 -14.64 35.12
CA GLU A 345 -5.55 -14.48 36.46
C GLU A 345 -4.81 -13.41 37.28
N ALA A 346 -3.49 -13.27 37.13
CA ALA A 346 -2.73 -12.18 37.75
C ALA A 346 -3.14 -10.81 37.21
N ASN A 347 -3.32 -10.69 35.89
CA ASN A 347 -3.82 -9.49 35.23
C ASN A 347 -5.21 -9.12 35.81
N LEU A 348 -6.12 -10.10 35.92
CA LEU A 348 -7.46 -9.90 36.47
C LEU A 348 -7.43 -9.36 37.91
N ARG A 349 -6.66 -10.01 38.79
CA ARG A 349 -6.56 -9.62 40.21
C ARG A 349 -6.01 -8.21 40.41
N VAL A 350 -5.05 -7.79 39.58
CA VAL A 350 -4.39 -6.48 39.71
C VAL A 350 -5.26 -5.37 39.13
N GLU A 351 -5.76 -5.53 37.90
CA GLU A 351 -6.44 -4.45 37.19
C GLU A 351 -7.94 -4.38 37.50
N ASN A 352 -8.58 -5.52 37.77
CA ASN A 352 -10.04 -5.62 37.89
C ASN A 352 -10.50 -6.63 38.95
N PRO A 353 -10.09 -6.45 40.23
CA PRO A 353 -10.48 -7.35 41.32
C PRO A 353 -12.00 -7.38 41.51
N PRO A 354 -12.56 -8.39 42.20
CA PRO A 354 -14.02 -8.53 42.38
C PRO A 354 -14.73 -7.28 42.92
N SER A 355 -14.06 -6.46 43.72
CA SER A 355 -14.60 -5.22 44.30
C SER A 355 -14.76 -4.05 43.31
N ARG A 356 -14.11 -4.10 42.14
CA ARG A 356 -14.17 -3.02 41.14
C ARG A 356 -15.46 -3.12 40.32
N SER A 357 -16.28 -2.07 40.29
CA SER A 357 -17.55 -2.08 39.54
C SER A 357 -17.35 -1.83 38.04
N PHE A 358 -18.36 -2.20 37.22
CA PHE A 358 -18.40 -1.87 35.79
C PHE A 358 -18.20 -0.36 35.55
N ASP A 359 -18.98 0.47 36.25
CA ASP A 359 -18.92 1.93 36.10
C ASP A 359 -17.55 2.49 36.49
N SER A 360 -16.84 1.88 37.44
CA SER A 360 -15.47 2.27 37.80
C SER A 360 -14.47 1.93 36.70
N VAL A 361 -14.59 0.78 36.04
CA VAL A 361 -13.75 0.42 34.89
C VAL A 361 -14.04 1.36 33.73
N ARG A 362 -15.32 1.60 33.40
CA ARG A 362 -15.74 2.54 32.35
C ARG A 362 -15.25 3.95 32.58
N ALA A 363 -15.38 4.46 33.80
CA ALA A 363 -14.86 5.79 34.14
C ALA A 363 -13.33 5.85 34.01
N GLY A 364 -12.63 4.77 34.37
CA GLY A 364 -11.19 4.63 34.14
C GLY A 364 -10.82 4.70 32.66
N ALA A 365 -11.46 3.88 31.82
CA ALA A 365 -11.22 3.87 30.38
C ALA A 365 -11.47 5.24 29.73
N SER A 366 -12.56 5.91 30.10
CA SER A 366 -12.86 7.27 29.63
C SER A 366 -11.83 8.29 30.11
N ALA A 367 -11.31 8.15 31.34
CA ALA A 367 -10.27 9.02 31.87
C ALA A 367 -8.93 8.81 31.16
N ASP A 368 -8.56 7.56 30.85
CA ASP A 368 -7.34 7.22 30.11
C ASP A 368 -7.38 7.80 28.69
N TRP A 369 -8.51 7.66 27.99
CA TRP A 369 -8.70 8.31 26.69
C TRP A 369 -8.68 9.82 26.76
N ASN A 370 -9.34 10.43 27.74
CA ASN A 370 -9.26 11.87 27.93
C ASN A 370 -7.83 12.34 28.20
N ALA A 371 -7.05 11.59 28.97
CA ALA A 371 -5.65 11.92 29.24
C ALA A 371 -4.79 11.85 27.97
N ALA A 372 -5.01 10.82 27.13
CA ALA A 372 -4.33 10.65 25.86
C ALA A 372 -4.71 11.75 24.84
N LEU A 373 -6.02 11.96 24.62
CA LEU A 373 -6.53 12.87 23.60
C LEU A 373 -6.28 14.35 23.95
N ARG A 374 -6.30 14.75 25.23
CA ARG A 374 -5.99 16.13 25.67
C ARG A 374 -4.54 16.56 25.42
N ARG A 375 -3.67 15.64 24.99
CA ARG A 375 -2.34 15.98 24.47
C ARG A 375 -2.43 16.90 23.28
N ILE A 376 -3.51 16.84 22.49
CA ILE A 376 -3.78 17.82 21.43
C ILE A 376 -5.13 18.48 21.70
N ALA A 377 -5.12 19.79 21.93
CA ALA A 377 -6.33 20.57 22.15
C ALA A 377 -6.60 21.44 20.92
N VAL A 378 -7.63 21.10 20.14
CA VAL A 378 -8.12 21.88 18.99
C VAL A 378 -9.30 22.77 19.37
N SER A 379 -9.44 23.93 18.74
CA SER A 379 -10.40 24.98 19.08
C SER A 379 -10.93 25.70 17.84
N GLY A 380 -12.18 26.15 17.88
CA GLY A 380 -12.81 26.90 16.79
C GLY A 380 -13.32 26.07 15.59
N GLY A 381 -13.43 24.74 15.73
CA GLY A 381 -14.03 23.85 14.73
C GLY A 381 -15.50 23.51 15.00
N THR A 382 -16.13 22.78 14.07
CA THR A 382 -17.48 22.22 14.22
C THR A 382 -17.48 20.93 15.05
N PRO A 383 -18.63 20.49 15.59
CA PRO A 383 -18.73 19.17 16.25
C PRO A 383 -18.26 18.01 15.37
N ASP A 384 -18.58 18.02 14.07
CA ASP A 384 -18.13 16.98 13.14
C ASP A 384 -16.61 17.00 12.95
N GLN A 385 -15.99 18.19 12.84
CA GLN A 385 -14.53 18.30 12.77
C GLN A 385 -13.87 17.80 14.06
N PHE A 386 -14.45 18.07 15.23
CA PHE A 386 -13.96 17.50 16.48
C PHE A 386 -14.10 15.99 16.51
N SER A 387 -15.23 15.43 16.03
CA SER A 387 -15.42 13.99 15.96
C SER A 387 -14.44 13.32 15.01
N THR A 388 -14.26 13.83 13.79
CA THR A 388 -13.26 13.30 12.86
C THR A 388 -11.85 13.37 13.46
N PHE A 389 -11.45 14.52 14.02
CA PHE A 389 -10.11 14.71 14.60
C PHE A 389 -9.82 13.81 15.80
N TYR A 390 -10.70 13.79 16.80
CA TYR A 390 -10.46 12.98 17.99
C TYR A 390 -10.64 11.47 17.71
N THR A 391 -11.42 11.09 16.70
CA THR A 391 -11.49 9.68 16.28
C THR A 391 -10.23 9.26 15.55
N ALA A 392 -9.68 10.06 14.64
CA ALA A 392 -8.39 9.77 14.02
C ALA A 392 -7.26 9.70 15.08
N LEU A 393 -7.24 10.63 16.04
CA LEU A 393 -6.28 10.57 17.14
C LEU A 393 -6.48 9.32 18.02
N TYR A 394 -7.72 8.87 18.22
CA TYR A 394 -8.05 7.63 18.91
C TYR A 394 -7.51 6.41 18.15
N HIS A 395 -7.79 6.29 16.84
CA HIS A 395 -7.30 5.18 16.00
C HIS A 395 -5.78 5.11 15.94
N SER A 396 -5.09 6.26 15.93
CA SER A 396 -3.61 6.28 15.97
C SER A 396 -2.99 5.64 17.21
N MET A 397 -3.79 5.40 18.27
CA MET A 397 -3.36 4.85 19.57
C MET A 397 -4.00 3.49 19.89
N LEU A 398 -4.57 2.79 18.91
CA LEU A 398 -5.05 1.43 19.07
C LEU A 398 -3.90 0.42 18.96
N GLU A 399 -3.05 0.59 17.95
CA GLU A 399 -1.81 -0.14 17.76
C GLU A 399 -0.58 0.75 18.02
N PRO A 400 0.57 0.19 18.45
CA PRO A 400 0.80 -1.24 18.71
C PRO A 400 0.06 -1.76 19.95
N THR A 401 -0.13 -3.06 20.07
CA THR A 401 -0.87 -3.71 21.16
C THR A 401 0.08 -4.13 22.29
N LEU A 402 -0.35 -3.98 23.54
CA LEU A 402 0.41 -4.44 24.69
C LEU A 402 0.46 -5.98 24.75
N THR A 403 1.64 -6.58 24.87
CA THR A 403 1.82 -8.06 24.91
C THR A 403 2.41 -8.59 26.21
N SER A 404 2.94 -7.71 27.07
CA SER A 404 3.43 -8.09 28.42
C SER A 404 2.34 -8.13 29.49
N ASP A 405 2.38 -9.12 30.38
CA ASP A 405 1.56 -9.20 31.60
C ASP A 405 1.92 -8.14 32.65
N VAL A 406 1.09 -7.97 33.68
CA VAL A 406 1.33 -7.01 34.78
C VAL A 406 2.63 -7.26 35.56
N ASP A 407 3.17 -8.47 35.49
CA ASP A 407 4.43 -8.85 36.14
C ASP A 407 5.66 -8.67 35.22
N GLY A 408 5.46 -8.13 34.02
CA GLY A 408 6.48 -7.84 33.02
C GLY A 408 6.96 -9.06 32.23
N ARG A 409 6.32 -10.23 32.33
CA ARG A 409 6.57 -11.36 31.41
C ARG A 409 5.86 -11.16 30.08
N TYR A 410 6.46 -11.64 29.00
CA TYR A 410 5.85 -11.68 27.66
C TYR A 410 6.37 -12.89 26.87
N LEU A 411 5.67 -13.28 25.81
CA LEU A 411 6.11 -14.31 24.88
C LEU A 411 6.99 -13.69 23.79
N GLY A 412 8.21 -14.20 23.63
CA GLY A 412 9.19 -13.67 22.69
C GLY A 412 8.99 -14.13 21.24
N GLY A 413 9.82 -13.58 20.35
CA GLY A 413 9.87 -13.96 18.93
C GLY A 413 10.36 -15.40 18.70
N ASP A 414 10.98 -15.99 19.71
CA ASP A 414 11.42 -17.40 19.79
C ASP A 414 10.37 -18.32 20.44
N ARG A 415 9.17 -17.80 20.73
CA ARG A 415 8.10 -18.46 21.52
C ARG A 415 8.53 -18.88 22.94
N ALA A 416 9.61 -18.31 23.48
CA ALA A 416 10.00 -18.48 24.88
C ALA A 416 9.44 -17.35 25.75
N VAL A 417 9.32 -17.59 27.06
CA VAL A 417 8.90 -16.53 28.00
C VAL A 417 10.09 -15.66 28.37
N HIS A 418 9.96 -14.36 28.10
CA HIS A 418 10.95 -13.32 28.43
C HIS A 418 10.39 -12.35 29.48
N ARG A 419 11.23 -11.41 29.90
CA ARG A 419 10.86 -10.31 30.80
C ARG A 419 11.29 -8.97 30.22
N LEU A 420 10.55 -7.92 30.54
CA LEU A 420 10.87 -6.55 30.13
C LEU A 420 12.33 -6.21 30.44
N ALA A 421 12.98 -5.57 29.47
CA ALA A 421 14.33 -5.07 29.64
C ALA A 421 14.38 -3.99 30.74
N LYS A 422 15.56 -3.78 31.34
CA LYS A 422 15.72 -2.74 32.35
C LYS A 422 15.37 -1.37 31.76
N GLY A 423 14.40 -0.69 32.36
CA GLY A 423 13.94 0.63 31.94
C GLY A 423 12.75 0.60 30.99
N GLN A 424 12.48 -0.54 30.35
CA GLN A 424 11.27 -0.77 29.54
C GLN A 424 10.05 -0.88 30.48
N HIS A 425 8.88 -0.35 30.07
CA HIS A 425 7.65 -0.38 30.88
C HIS A 425 6.56 -1.28 30.27
N ALA A 426 6.60 -1.49 28.97
CA ALA A 426 5.70 -2.35 28.23
C ALA A 426 6.45 -3.07 27.11
N GLN A 427 6.08 -4.33 26.87
CA GLN A 427 6.35 -4.99 25.60
C GLN A 427 5.13 -4.78 24.72
N TYR A 428 5.37 -4.31 23.52
CA TYR A 428 4.37 -4.14 22.48
C TYR A 428 4.54 -5.19 21.37
N GLY A 429 3.45 -5.46 20.67
CA GLY A 429 3.35 -6.28 19.46
C GLY A 429 2.46 -5.61 18.43
N THR A 430 2.19 -6.31 17.32
CA THR A 430 1.33 -5.80 16.23
C THR A 430 1.93 -4.54 15.60
N PHE A 431 2.98 -4.76 14.81
CA PHE A 431 3.72 -3.72 14.12
C PHE A 431 3.43 -3.82 12.63
N SER A 432 2.57 -2.93 12.13
CA SER A 432 2.27 -2.76 10.70
C SER A 432 3.37 -1.90 10.08
N GLY A 433 4.58 -2.47 9.99
CA GLY A 433 5.80 -1.69 9.83
C GLY A 433 5.81 -0.84 8.56
N TRP A 434 5.43 -1.44 7.42
CA TRP A 434 5.39 -0.78 6.10
C TRP A 434 4.48 0.47 6.06
N ASP A 435 3.44 0.50 6.90
CA ASP A 435 2.50 1.61 7.03
C ASP A 435 2.97 2.62 8.09
N GLN A 436 3.17 2.12 9.32
CA GLN A 436 3.30 2.94 10.52
C GLN A 436 4.54 3.85 10.51
N TYR A 437 5.60 3.47 9.80
CA TYR A 437 6.82 4.27 9.74
C TYR A 437 6.58 5.64 9.09
N ARG A 438 5.53 5.81 8.27
CA ARG A 438 5.32 7.03 7.44
C ARG A 438 4.78 8.22 8.25
N ALA A 439 3.93 7.97 9.24
CA ALA A 439 3.31 9.03 10.04
C ALA A 439 3.02 8.66 11.50
N GLN A 440 2.67 7.40 11.77
CA GLN A 440 2.12 6.99 13.06
C GLN A 440 3.16 7.00 14.18
N VAL A 441 4.34 6.39 13.95
CA VAL A 441 5.38 6.31 14.97
C VAL A 441 5.90 7.71 15.38
N GLN A 442 5.90 8.67 14.45
CA GLN A 442 6.27 10.07 14.71
C GLN A 442 5.23 10.76 15.59
N LEU A 443 3.94 10.63 15.25
CA LEU A 443 2.84 11.20 16.02
C LEU A 443 2.84 10.65 17.45
N LEU A 444 2.86 9.32 17.57
CA LEU A 444 2.87 8.63 18.87
C LEU A 444 4.05 9.07 19.72
N THR A 445 5.25 9.10 19.14
CA THR A 445 6.46 9.45 19.90
C THR A 445 6.50 10.92 20.30
N LEU A 446 5.98 11.84 19.47
CA LEU A 446 5.85 13.26 19.81
C LEU A 446 5.00 13.46 21.09
N LEU A 447 3.89 12.72 21.18
CA LEU A 447 2.93 12.83 22.28
C LEU A 447 3.36 12.00 23.50
N GLN A 448 3.97 10.84 23.27
CA GLN A 448 4.31 9.83 24.27
C GLN A 448 5.69 9.19 24.01
N PRO A 449 6.81 9.91 24.26
CA PRO A 449 8.17 9.42 24.00
C PRO A 449 8.54 8.12 24.72
N ARG A 450 7.94 7.87 25.90
CA ARG A 450 8.13 6.61 26.62
C ARG A 450 7.52 5.43 25.86
N THR A 451 6.28 5.58 25.37
CA THR A 451 5.65 4.58 24.49
C THR A 451 6.46 4.36 23.22
N GLY A 452 6.97 5.43 22.60
CA GLY A 452 7.89 5.29 21.45
C GLY A 452 9.19 4.54 21.80
N SER A 453 9.75 4.76 23.00
CA SER A 453 10.95 4.03 23.45
C SER A 453 10.65 2.55 23.71
N ASP A 454 9.53 2.23 24.36
CA ASP A 454 9.07 0.86 24.57
C ASP A 454 8.75 0.16 23.24
N TYR A 455 8.18 0.87 22.25
CA TYR A 455 7.98 0.39 20.88
C TYR A 455 9.32 -0.04 20.26
N ALA A 456 10.30 0.88 20.22
CA ALA A 456 11.61 0.60 19.64
C ALA A 456 12.34 -0.55 20.36
N GLN A 457 12.26 -0.58 21.69
CA GLN A 457 12.83 -1.68 22.48
C GLN A 457 12.11 -3.01 22.20
N SER A 458 10.79 -3.00 21.99
CA SER A 458 10.00 -4.20 21.70
C SER A 458 10.39 -4.83 20.35
N LEU A 459 10.51 -4.01 19.30
CA LEU A 459 11.02 -4.46 18.00
C LEU A 459 12.42 -5.08 18.13
N PHE A 460 13.33 -4.39 18.85
CA PHE A 460 14.69 -4.88 19.04
C PHE A 460 14.73 -6.19 19.84
N ASN A 461 13.90 -6.33 20.88
CA ASN A 461 13.79 -7.56 21.66
C ASN A 461 13.41 -8.74 20.75
N TYR A 462 12.36 -8.57 19.92
CA TYR A 462 11.91 -9.62 19.01
C TYR A 462 12.95 -9.98 17.96
N ALA A 463 13.63 -8.98 17.37
CA ALA A 463 14.71 -9.25 16.43
C ALA A 463 15.87 -10.00 17.08
N ALA A 464 16.30 -9.58 18.27
CA ALA A 464 17.37 -10.25 19.02
C ALA A 464 17.02 -11.70 19.38
N GLN A 465 15.77 -11.96 19.74
CA GLN A 465 15.25 -13.30 20.05
C GLN A 465 15.19 -14.21 18.80
N ARG A 466 15.11 -13.63 17.60
CA ARG A 466 15.20 -14.34 16.31
C ARG A 466 16.60 -14.29 15.69
N GLY A 467 17.65 -14.19 16.50
CA GLY A 467 19.03 -14.22 16.00
C GLY A 467 19.45 -12.98 15.21
N GLY A 468 18.72 -11.87 15.36
CA GLY A 468 18.98 -10.58 14.69
C GLY A 468 18.10 -10.33 13.46
N GLU A 469 17.12 -11.20 13.18
CA GLU A 469 16.18 -11.05 12.06
C GLU A 469 14.99 -10.14 12.42
N TRP A 470 14.88 -9.05 11.67
CA TRP A 470 13.76 -8.10 11.79
C TRP A 470 12.60 -8.53 10.90
N ASP A 471 11.42 -8.02 11.21
CA ASP A 471 10.22 -8.31 10.43
C ASP A 471 9.56 -7.02 9.96
N ARG A 472 8.93 -7.08 8.79
CA ARG A 472 8.19 -5.96 8.19
C ARG A 472 6.81 -5.79 8.81
N TRP A 473 6.17 -6.90 9.12
CA TRP A 473 4.84 -6.91 9.72
C TRP A 473 4.77 -7.97 10.81
N LEU A 474 4.77 -7.57 12.08
CA LEU A 474 4.86 -8.51 13.19
C LEU A 474 3.50 -8.60 13.90
N LEU A 475 2.90 -9.80 13.94
CA LEU A 475 1.64 -10.04 14.66
C LEU A 475 1.90 -10.48 16.09
N GLU A 476 1.56 -9.64 17.06
CA GLU A 476 1.84 -9.86 18.49
C GLU A 476 3.32 -10.17 18.79
N ASN A 477 3.75 -11.43 18.72
CA ASN A 477 5.13 -11.88 18.86
C ASN A 477 5.67 -12.66 17.65
N GLY A 478 4.82 -12.97 16.67
CA GLY A 478 5.14 -13.81 15.52
C GLY A 478 5.51 -13.04 14.26
N LYS A 479 6.50 -13.57 13.53
CA LYS A 479 6.92 -13.04 12.23
C LYS A 479 5.88 -13.39 11.17
N THR A 480 5.50 -12.45 10.31
CA THR A 480 4.56 -12.71 9.19
C THR A 480 5.13 -12.40 7.81
N SER A 481 6.20 -11.58 7.74
CA SER A 481 6.86 -11.17 6.49
C SER A 481 6.00 -10.39 5.49
N ILE A 482 4.80 -9.96 5.89
CA ILE A 482 3.84 -9.28 5.00
C ILE A 482 4.42 -7.92 4.53
N MET A 483 4.08 -7.54 3.29
CA MET A 483 4.52 -6.32 2.58
C MET A 483 6.01 -6.35 2.18
N SER A 484 6.61 -5.19 1.92
CA SER A 484 7.95 -4.99 1.34
C SER A 484 8.81 -3.98 2.11
N GLY A 485 10.10 -3.89 1.78
CA GLY A 485 11.04 -2.93 2.38
C GLY A 485 11.64 -3.32 3.72
N ASP A 486 12.34 -2.37 4.36
CA ASP A 486 12.87 -2.52 5.73
C ASP A 486 12.40 -1.37 6.63
N PRO A 487 11.14 -1.41 7.10
CA PRO A 487 10.51 -0.27 7.78
C PRO A 487 11.11 0.00 9.18
N SER A 488 11.76 -1.00 9.80
CA SER A 488 12.29 -0.88 11.16
C SER A 488 13.39 0.17 11.25
N ASP A 489 14.21 0.31 10.21
CA ASP A 489 15.26 1.33 10.14
C ASP A 489 14.71 2.75 10.19
N ALA A 490 13.73 3.03 9.33
CA ALA A 490 13.08 4.34 9.25
C ALA A 490 12.27 4.63 10.52
N ALA A 491 11.56 3.63 11.06
CA ALA A 491 10.75 3.76 12.26
C ALA A 491 11.61 4.08 13.50
N LEU A 492 12.69 3.33 13.76
CA LEU A 492 13.57 3.58 14.92
C LEU A 492 14.27 4.94 14.82
N ALA A 493 14.67 5.35 13.61
CA ALA A 493 15.22 6.69 13.37
C ALA A 493 14.18 7.78 13.67
N GLY A 494 12.94 7.61 13.20
CA GLY A 494 11.81 8.51 13.46
C GLY A 494 11.50 8.62 14.95
N ILE A 495 11.36 7.49 15.65
CA ILE A 495 11.16 7.44 17.11
C ILE A 495 12.27 8.23 17.83
N TYR A 496 13.54 7.99 17.49
CA TYR A 496 14.65 8.70 18.12
C TYR A 496 14.62 10.23 17.85
N ALA A 497 14.27 10.61 16.62
CA ALA A 497 14.16 12.01 16.19
C ALA A 497 13.05 12.77 16.93
N PHE A 498 11.89 12.12 17.16
CA PHE A 498 10.74 12.69 17.87
C PHE A 498 10.83 12.58 19.40
N GLY A 499 11.86 11.91 19.93
CA GLY A 499 12.26 11.98 21.33
C GLY A 499 12.17 10.68 22.12
N GLY A 500 11.75 9.57 21.52
CA GLY A 500 11.82 8.24 22.13
C GLY A 500 13.27 7.75 22.12
N ARG A 501 13.98 7.87 23.23
CA ARG A 501 15.43 7.60 23.30
C ARG A 501 15.81 6.60 24.39
N ASP A 502 14.84 6.11 25.15
CA ASP A 502 15.07 5.25 26.32
C ASP A 502 15.00 3.77 25.92
N PHE A 503 15.81 3.37 24.93
CA PHE A 503 15.98 1.99 24.47
C PHE A 503 17.45 1.70 24.16
N ASP A 504 17.83 0.44 23.96
CA ASP A 504 19.18 0.07 23.53
C ASP A 504 19.44 0.44 22.05
N VAL A 505 19.56 1.74 21.79
CA VAL A 505 19.76 2.29 20.45
C VAL A 505 21.05 1.83 19.80
N LYS A 506 22.10 1.55 20.60
CA LYS A 506 23.38 1.08 20.06
C LYS A 506 23.30 -0.39 19.65
N GLY A 507 22.68 -1.24 20.48
CA GLY A 507 22.40 -2.62 20.14
C GLY A 507 21.48 -2.74 18.93
N ALA A 508 20.39 -1.96 18.91
CA ALA A 508 19.46 -1.92 17.78
C ALA A 508 20.15 -1.48 16.48
N LEU A 509 20.90 -0.36 16.50
CA LEU A 509 21.64 0.11 15.33
C LEU A 509 22.64 -0.94 14.82
N ALA A 510 23.40 -1.58 15.70
CA ALA A 510 24.35 -2.62 15.29
C ALA A 510 23.64 -3.82 14.63
N SER A 511 22.48 -4.22 15.16
CA SER A 511 21.69 -5.31 14.59
C SER A 511 21.08 -4.94 13.24
N LEU A 512 20.54 -3.73 13.09
CA LEU A 512 19.97 -3.23 11.84
C LEU A 512 21.04 -3.06 10.75
N VAL A 513 22.21 -2.50 11.09
CA VAL A 513 23.33 -2.41 10.14
C VAL A 513 23.76 -3.79 9.65
N LYS A 514 23.81 -4.79 10.54
CA LYS A 514 24.08 -6.17 10.13
C LYS A 514 22.99 -6.70 9.20
N ALA A 515 21.72 -6.50 9.56
CA ALA A 515 20.57 -6.89 8.74
C ALA A 515 20.64 -6.30 7.32
N ALA A 516 21.04 -5.03 7.19
CA ALA A 516 21.15 -4.31 5.94
C ALA A 516 22.46 -4.54 5.15
N THR A 517 23.37 -5.39 5.63
CA THR A 517 24.69 -5.61 5.00
C THR A 517 25.15 -7.06 4.90
N VAL A 518 24.47 -7.98 5.58
CA VAL A 518 24.83 -9.41 5.59
C VAL A 518 23.66 -10.22 5.02
N PRO A 519 23.72 -10.62 3.74
CA PRO A 519 22.71 -11.48 3.13
C PRO A 519 22.53 -12.78 3.91
N THR A 520 21.27 -13.21 4.03
CA THR A 520 20.86 -14.46 4.66
C THR A 520 20.23 -15.39 3.62
N ALA A 521 20.01 -16.66 3.98
CA ALA A 521 19.34 -17.60 3.09
C ALA A 521 17.90 -17.17 2.76
N ASN A 522 17.21 -16.53 3.71
CA ASN A 522 15.84 -16.04 3.51
C ASN A 522 15.79 -14.91 2.47
N ASP A 523 16.85 -14.11 2.35
CA ASP A 523 16.89 -13.00 1.38
C ASP A 523 16.96 -13.51 -0.07
N SER A 524 17.38 -14.76 -0.29
CA SER A 524 17.40 -15.41 -1.61
C SER A 524 16.31 -16.47 -1.78
N ASP A 525 15.28 -16.46 -0.92
CA ASP A 525 14.18 -17.42 -0.94
C ASP A 525 12.87 -16.72 -1.32
N SER A 526 12.20 -17.25 -2.34
CA SER A 526 10.90 -16.75 -2.81
C SER A 526 9.71 -17.29 -2.00
N ALA A 527 9.94 -18.05 -0.93
CA ALA A 527 8.88 -18.55 -0.07
C ALA A 527 8.00 -17.39 0.44
N GLY A 528 6.68 -17.58 0.34
CA GLY A 528 5.67 -16.59 0.73
C GLY A 528 5.49 -15.42 -0.25
N CYS A 529 6.37 -15.25 -1.24
CA CYS A 529 6.19 -14.20 -2.25
C CYS A 529 4.91 -14.41 -3.07
N ASN A 530 4.26 -13.34 -3.52
CA ASN A 530 4.66 -11.93 -3.46
C ASN A 530 4.33 -11.21 -2.14
N VAL A 531 3.31 -11.64 -1.39
CA VAL A 531 2.81 -10.86 -0.23
C VAL A 531 3.66 -11.05 1.04
N GLU A 532 4.26 -12.22 1.23
CA GLU A 532 4.89 -12.65 2.49
C GLU A 532 6.33 -13.15 2.28
N CYS A 533 7.08 -12.50 1.38
CA CYS A 533 8.45 -12.90 1.04
C CYS A 533 9.31 -13.08 2.29
N VAL A 534 9.86 -14.26 2.55
CA VAL A 534 10.49 -14.56 3.84
C VAL A 534 11.74 -13.73 4.16
N GLY A 535 12.44 -13.20 3.15
CA GLY A 535 13.59 -12.32 3.34
C GLY A 535 13.23 -11.02 4.05
N GLN A 536 14.05 -10.58 5.01
CA GLN A 536 13.85 -9.27 5.65
C GLN A 536 14.14 -8.15 4.64
N ARG A 537 15.17 -8.34 3.80
CA ARG A 537 15.50 -7.52 2.63
C ARG A 537 15.71 -8.47 1.45
N PRO A 538 14.63 -8.83 0.74
CA PRO A 538 14.71 -9.67 -0.44
C PRO A 538 15.80 -9.24 -1.43
N ALA A 539 16.56 -10.22 -1.93
CA ALA A 539 17.70 -10.05 -2.81
C ALA A 539 18.75 -9.03 -2.31
N LEU A 540 19.00 -8.98 -0.99
CA LEU A 540 20.01 -8.08 -0.40
C LEU A 540 21.39 -8.25 -1.05
N ASP A 541 21.79 -9.48 -1.44
CA ASP A 541 23.04 -9.72 -2.15
C ASP A 541 23.10 -9.00 -3.50
N GLN A 542 21.99 -8.97 -4.23
CA GLN A 542 21.86 -8.21 -5.47
C GLN A 542 21.79 -6.72 -5.22
N TYR A 543 21.05 -6.25 -4.21
CA TYR A 543 21.00 -4.83 -3.83
C TYR A 543 22.40 -4.28 -3.49
N LEU A 544 23.17 -5.02 -2.70
CA LEU A 544 24.55 -4.64 -2.34
C LEU A 544 25.50 -4.62 -3.56
N LYS A 545 25.27 -5.50 -4.53
CA LYS A 545 26.10 -5.65 -5.74
C LYS A 545 25.76 -4.62 -6.82
N LEU A 546 24.47 -4.39 -7.04
CA LEU A 546 23.93 -3.62 -8.18
C LEU A 546 23.50 -2.20 -7.79
N GLY A 547 23.21 -1.96 -6.51
CA GLY A 547 22.60 -0.73 -6.00
C GLY A 547 21.09 -0.65 -6.24
N TYR A 548 20.45 -1.75 -6.62
CA TYR A 548 19.01 -1.91 -6.77
C TYR A 548 18.65 -3.40 -6.70
N VAL A 549 17.40 -3.71 -6.36
CA VAL A 549 16.84 -5.06 -6.42
C VAL A 549 16.40 -5.34 -7.86
N PRO A 550 16.99 -6.34 -8.56
CA PRO A 550 16.72 -6.56 -9.97
C PRO A 550 15.45 -7.40 -10.20
N SER A 551 14.67 -7.08 -11.23
CA SER A 551 13.37 -7.71 -11.52
C SER A 551 13.44 -9.21 -11.79
N ASP A 552 14.50 -9.66 -12.43
CA ASP A 552 14.76 -11.05 -12.83
C ASP A 552 15.38 -11.90 -11.70
N ASN A 553 15.78 -11.28 -10.58
CA ASN A 553 16.32 -11.97 -9.41
C ASN A 553 15.97 -11.21 -8.12
N CYS A 554 14.68 -10.97 -7.92
CA CYS A 554 14.20 -10.05 -6.89
C CYS A 554 13.86 -10.74 -5.56
N HIS A 555 13.40 -12.00 -5.59
CA HIS A 555 12.85 -12.73 -4.44
C HIS A 555 11.84 -11.90 -3.61
N CYS A 556 11.15 -10.96 -4.25
CA CYS A 556 10.32 -9.92 -3.62
C CYS A 556 9.00 -9.74 -4.37
N TRP A 557 8.14 -8.84 -3.90
CA TRP A 557 6.93 -8.45 -4.63
C TRP A 557 7.25 -7.60 -5.86
N GLY A 558 8.11 -6.59 -5.74
CA GLY A 558 8.50 -5.73 -6.86
C GLY A 558 9.85 -5.03 -6.64
N GLY A 559 10.79 -5.23 -7.57
CA GLY A 559 12.19 -4.82 -7.38
C GLY A 559 12.40 -3.30 -7.32
N ALA A 560 11.65 -2.52 -8.11
CA ALA A 560 11.70 -1.07 -8.04
C ALA A 560 11.15 -0.51 -6.72
N ALA A 561 10.01 -1.03 -6.25
CA ALA A 561 9.46 -0.66 -4.94
C ALA A 561 10.39 -1.04 -3.79
N GLU A 562 10.93 -2.28 -3.79
CA GLU A 562 11.88 -2.74 -2.79
C GLU A 562 13.12 -1.83 -2.74
N THR A 563 13.66 -1.43 -3.90
CA THR A 563 14.78 -0.48 -4.00
C THR A 563 14.47 0.89 -3.37
N LEU A 564 13.24 1.39 -3.55
CA LEU A 564 12.82 2.69 -3.01
C LEU A 564 12.60 2.64 -1.49
N GLU A 565 12.00 1.56 -1.00
CA GLU A 565 11.84 1.31 0.43
C GLU A 565 13.20 1.12 1.13
N ASP A 566 14.11 0.34 0.53
CA ASP A 566 15.48 0.15 1.03
C ASP A 566 16.27 1.46 1.05
N ALA A 567 16.09 2.33 0.06
CA ALA A 567 16.70 3.66 0.05
C ALA A 567 16.17 4.54 1.20
N ALA A 568 14.88 4.44 1.54
CA ALA A 568 14.30 5.12 2.69
C ALA A 568 14.83 4.56 4.02
N ALA A 569 14.95 3.23 4.13
CA ALA A 569 15.52 2.53 5.26
C ALA A 569 16.99 2.91 5.49
N ASP A 570 17.79 2.94 4.43
CA ASP A 570 19.20 3.37 4.48
C ASP A 570 19.34 4.82 4.92
N PHE A 571 18.46 5.71 4.46
CA PHE A 571 18.45 7.07 4.98
C PHE A 571 18.11 7.10 6.49
N GLY A 572 17.18 6.25 6.94
CA GLY A 572 16.89 6.01 8.36
C GLY A 572 18.12 5.61 9.17
N LEU A 573 18.85 4.58 8.72
CA LEU A 573 20.10 4.13 9.33
C LEU A 573 21.14 5.25 9.41
N SER A 574 21.25 6.05 8.35
CA SER A 574 22.13 7.22 8.34
C SER A 574 21.77 8.22 9.44
N GLN A 575 20.48 8.56 9.59
CA GLN A 575 20.03 9.51 10.62
C GLN A 575 20.26 8.95 12.03
N LEU A 576 19.92 7.67 12.27
CA LEU A 576 20.08 7.05 13.59
C LEU A 576 21.57 6.94 13.98
N ALA A 577 22.42 6.49 13.07
CA ALA A 577 23.87 6.44 13.26
C ALA A 577 24.46 7.83 13.55
N GLY A 578 24.04 8.83 12.79
CA GLY A 578 24.43 10.22 12.99
C GLY A 578 24.06 10.74 14.37
N ALA A 579 22.90 10.35 14.89
CA ALA A 579 22.35 10.76 16.18
C ALA A 579 23.06 10.12 17.39
N VAL A 580 23.63 8.92 17.22
CA VAL A 580 24.46 8.25 18.25
C VAL A 580 25.97 8.47 18.08
N GLY A 581 26.37 9.20 17.04
CA GLY A 581 27.76 9.61 16.79
C GLY A 581 28.59 8.67 15.91
N ASP A 582 27.98 7.65 15.30
CA ASP A 582 28.68 6.77 14.36
C ASP A 582 28.75 7.39 12.95
N LYS A 583 29.83 8.15 12.71
CA LYS A 583 30.04 8.87 11.45
C LYS A 583 30.36 7.97 10.26
N SER A 584 30.88 6.77 10.50
CA SER A 584 31.21 5.83 9.42
C SER A 584 29.94 5.23 8.85
N VAL A 585 29.08 4.69 9.72
CA VAL A 585 27.77 4.16 9.34
C VAL A 585 26.90 5.29 8.77
N GLN A 586 26.88 6.46 9.41
CA GLN A 586 26.13 7.62 8.89
C GLN A 586 26.45 7.90 7.42
N LYS A 587 27.75 7.97 7.08
CA LYS A 587 28.20 8.30 5.73
C LYS A 587 27.86 7.18 4.74
N ALA A 588 28.16 5.93 5.08
CA ALA A 588 27.94 4.79 4.18
C ALA A 588 26.48 4.65 3.77
N PHE A 589 25.56 4.78 4.73
CA PHE A 589 24.13 4.66 4.47
C PHE A 589 23.52 5.94 3.88
N ALA A 590 24.10 7.13 4.12
CA ALA A 590 23.73 8.33 3.36
C ALA A 590 24.03 8.15 1.87
N GLU A 591 25.23 7.65 1.53
CA GLU A 591 25.62 7.35 0.15
C GLU A 591 24.75 6.25 -0.48
N ARG A 592 24.34 5.23 0.28
CA ARG A 592 23.48 4.16 -0.24
C ARG A 592 22.02 4.58 -0.43
N SER A 593 21.53 5.55 0.35
CA SER A 593 20.17 6.11 0.18
C SER A 593 19.92 6.79 -1.17
N GLY A 594 20.98 7.13 -1.92
CA GLY A 594 20.88 7.62 -3.30
C GLY A 594 20.53 6.55 -4.35
N ASN A 595 20.41 5.28 -3.95
CA ASN A 595 20.11 4.15 -4.83
C ASN A 595 18.75 4.25 -5.54
N TRP A 596 17.83 5.10 -5.08
CA TRP A 596 16.60 5.43 -5.81
C TRP A 596 16.88 5.82 -7.28
N THR A 597 18.03 6.46 -7.53
CA THR A 597 18.44 6.86 -8.88
C THR A 597 18.71 5.67 -9.82
N ASN A 598 18.99 4.48 -9.29
CA ASN A 598 19.29 3.29 -10.10
C ASN A 598 18.06 2.67 -10.75
N VAL A 599 16.86 3.02 -10.26
CA VAL A 599 15.56 2.58 -10.79
C VAL A 599 14.77 3.73 -11.42
N PHE A 600 15.36 4.92 -11.60
CA PHE A 600 14.75 6.02 -12.35
C PHE A 600 15.15 5.96 -13.83
N ASP A 601 14.19 5.64 -14.70
CA ASP A 601 14.39 5.69 -16.16
C ASP A 601 14.09 7.10 -16.66
N PRO A 602 15.10 7.92 -17.04
CA PRO A 602 14.91 9.32 -17.45
C PRO A 602 14.11 9.48 -18.75
N ASN A 603 14.00 8.40 -19.54
CA ASN A 603 13.35 8.36 -20.84
C ASN A 603 12.21 7.33 -20.86
N ALA A 604 11.66 7.00 -19.69
CA ALA A 604 10.57 6.03 -19.54
C ALA A 604 9.40 6.36 -20.49
N THR A 605 9.07 7.65 -20.64
CA THR A 605 8.15 8.12 -21.68
C THR A 605 8.75 9.31 -22.45
N ALA A 606 8.12 9.66 -23.59
CA ALA A 606 8.47 10.87 -24.34
C ALA A 606 8.27 12.16 -23.53
N GLN A 607 7.42 12.12 -22.49
CA GLN A 607 7.08 13.24 -21.63
C GLN A 607 8.01 13.35 -20.41
N GLY A 608 8.78 12.31 -20.09
CA GLY A 608 9.77 12.34 -19.01
C GLY A 608 9.98 10.99 -18.31
N GLY A 609 10.83 11.03 -17.28
CA GLY A 609 11.24 9.81 -16.57
C GLY A 609 10.29 9.37 -15.46
N TYR A 610 10.30 8.08 -15.18
CA TYR A 610 9.52 7.44 -14.12
C TYR A 610 10.38 6.37 -13.44
N MET A 611 10.00 5.96 -12.24
CA MET A 611 10.58 4.77 -11.64
C MET A 611 10.22 3.55 -12.48
N ARG A 612 11.17 2.68 -12.77
CA ARG A 612 10.99 1.52 -13.63
C ARG A 612 11.82 0.37 -13.12
N ASP A 613 11.21 -0.81 -13.16
CA ASP A 613 11.89 -2.03 -12.77
C ASP A 613 13.04 -2.37 -13.72
N ARG A 614 14.06 -3.05 -13.20
CA ARG A 614 15.36 -3.17 -13.89
C ARG A 614 15.95 -4.56 -13.71
N ASN A 615 16.42 -5.17 -14.79
CA ASN A 615 17.02 -6.51 -14.75
C ASN A 615 18.44 -6.47 -14.16
N SER A 616 18.97 -7.64 -13.81
CA SER A 616 20.29 -7.86 -13.24
C SER A 616 21.43 -7.47 -14.19
N ASP A 617 21.21 -7.55 -15.50
CA ASP A 617 22.12 -7.04 -16.53
C ASP A 617 22.15 -5.50 -16.58
N GLY A 618 21.17 -4.83 -15.97
CA GLY A 618 21.02 -3.37 -15.95
C GLY A 618 20.13 -2.81 -17.04
N SER A 619 19.53 -3.64 -17.89
CA SER A 619 18.48 -3.21 -18.81
C SER A 619 17.20 -2.91 -18.03
N TRP A 620 16.36 -2.04 -18.56
CA TRP A 620 15.02 -1.86 -18.02
C TRP A 620 14.16 -3.10 -18.27
N ALA A 621 13.29 -3.45 -17.32
CA ALA A 621 12.35 -4.54 -17.45
C ALA A 621 11.21 -4.18 -18.42
N GLY A 622 10.68 -5.20 -19.11
CA GLY A 622 9.63 -5.08 -20.12
C GLY A 622 10.09 -4.44 -21.44
N ALA A 623 9.47 -4.82 -22.56
CA ALA A 623 9.77 -4.26 -23.88
C ALA A 623 9.18 -2.85 -24.08
N THR A 624 8.04 -2.57 -23.46
CA THR A 624 7.39 -1.26 -23.43
C THR A 624 7.20 -0.81 -21.99
N PHE A 625 6.97 0.49 -21.80
CA PHE A 625 6.72 1.06 -20.49
C PHE A 625 5.45 1.90 -20.52
N ASN A 626 4.60 1.70 -19.52
CA ASN A 626 3.43 2.52 -19.22
C ASN A 626 3.52 2.95 -17.75
N PRO A 627 3.44 4.25 -17.42
CA PRO A 627 3.44 4.73 -16.03
C PRO A 627 2.38 4.09 -15.12
N GLY A 628 1.28 3.58 -15.69
CA GLY A 628 0.23 2.89 -14.95
C GLY A 628 0.52 1.41 -14.66
N THR A 629 1.71 0.89 -15.01
CA THR A 629 2.08 -0.50 -14.73
C THR A 629 2.28 -0.73 -13.24
N GLY A 630 1.76 -1.85 -12.73
CA GLY A 630 2.05 -2.36 -11.38
C GLY A 630 3.31 -3.25 -11.32
N ASN A 631 3.89 -3.62 -12.47
CA ASN A 631 5.07 -4.48 -12.50
C ASN A 631 6.26 -3.78 -11.84
N GLY A 632 6.89 -4.45 -10.87
CA GLY A 632 7.97 -3.91 -10.06
C GLY A 632 7.52 -3.05 -8.88
N PHE A 633 6.20 -2.92 -8.63
CA PHE A 633 5.64 -2.09 -7.57
C PHE A 633 4.66 -2.86 -6.67
N VAL A 634 4.41 -2.33 -5.47
CA VAL A 634 3.61 -2.97 -4.41
C VAL A 634 2.37 -2.13 -4.12
N GLU A 635 1.19 -2.70 -4.37
CA GLU A 635 -0.13 -2.03 -4.24
C GLU A 635 -0.29 -0.70 -5.00
N GLY A 636 0.62 -0.42 -5.92
CA GLY A 636 0.63 0.83 -6.68
C GLY A 636 1.26 0.63 -8.04
N SER A 637 1.42 1.74 -8.75
CA SER A 637 2.04 1.78 -10.06
C SER A 637 3.35 2.54 -10.03
N SER A 638 4.08 2.49 -11.14
CA SER A 638 5.23 3.35 -11.37
C SER A 638 4.92 4.85 -11.15
N ALA A 639 3.78 5.33 -11.63
CA ALA A 639 3.37 6.72 -11.49
C ALA A 639 3.18 7.14 -10.02
N ARG A 640 2.69 6.22 -9.18
CA ARG A 640 2.49 6.41 -7.73
C ARG A 640 3.82 6.41 -6.98
N TYR A 641 4.60 5.34 -7.13
CA TYR A 641 5.92 5.20 -6.48
C TYR A 641 6.96 6.22 -6.92
N SER A 642 6.79 6.87 -8.08
CA SER A 642 7.70 7.92 -8.54
C SER A 642 7.80 9.11 -7.58
N TRP A 643 6.85 9.28 -6.66
CA TRP A 643 6.86 10.32 -5.64
C TRP A 643 7.45 9.87 -4.29
N MET A 644 7.79 8.59 -4.15
CA MET A 644 8.29 7.98 -2.92
C MET A 644 9.83 8.12 -2.77
N VAL A 645 10.34 9.34 -2.95
CA VAL A 645 11.75 9.69 -2.69
C VAL A 645 11.81 10.63 -1.49
N TYR A 646 11.82 10.05 -0.28
CA TYR A 646 11.69 10.83 0.97
C TYR A 646 12.86 11.76 1.24
N SER A 647 14.09 11.27 1.13
CA SER A 647 15.30 12.03 1.49
C SER A 647 15.64 13.12 0.46
N ASP A 648 15.23 12.94 -0.79
CA ASP A 648 15.82 13.67 -1.92
C ASP A 648 14.79 14.17 -2.97
N ALA A 649 13.77 14.88 -2.49
CA ALA A 649 12.78 15.49 -3.36
C ALA A 649 13.42 16.47 -4.38
N ALA A 650 14.46 17.23 -4.00
CA ALA A 650 15.15 18.12 -4.92
C ALA A 650 15.84 17.37 -6.07
N GLY A 651 16.51 16.25 -5.79
CA GLY A 651 17.11 15.37 -6.80
C GLY A 651 16.06 14.81 -7.76
N LEU A 652 14.94 14.32 -7.22
CA LEU A 652 13.79 13.85 -8.00
C LEU A 652 13.24 14.95 -8.94
N ALA A 653 13.04 16.17 -8.43
CA ALA A 653 12.58 17.28 -9.26
C ALA A 653 13.54 17.55 -10.42
N GLN A 654 14.85 17.56 -10.18
CA GLN A 654 15.85 17.72 -11.24
C GLN A 654 15.80 16.57 -12.26
N ALA A 655 15.62 15.33 -11.80
CA ALA A 655 15.49 14.16 -12.67
C ALA A 655 14.26 14.26 -13.59
N MET A 656 13.18 14.88 -13.12
CA MET A 656 11.98 15.17 -13.90
C MET A 656 12.11 16.39 -14.84
N GLY A 657 13.24 17.11 -14.82
CA GLY A 657 13.45 18.33 -15.63
C GLY A 657 13.24 19.65 -14.88
N GLY A 658 13.25 19.62 -13.55
CA GLY A 658 13.18 20.77 -12.65
C GLY A 658 11.81 20.97 -12.00
N ASN A 659 11.77 21.87 -11.01
CA ASN A 659 10.61 22.11 -10.16
C ASN A 659 9.33 22.41 -10.95
N ALA A 660 9.39 23.24 -12.01
CA ALA A 660 8.21 23.59 -12.79
C ALA A 660 7.57 22.37 -13.46
N THR A 661 8.39 21.46 -13.98
CA THR A 661 7.91 20.21 -14.60
C THR A 661 7.35 19.25 -13.54
N ALA A 662 8.03 19.13 -12.39
CA ALA A 662 7.54 18.33 -11.28
C ALA A 662 6.17 18.82 -10.77
N VAL A 663 5.98 20.14 -10.65
CA VAL A 663 4.68 20.75 -10.29
C VAL A 663 3.58 20.43 -11.31
N GLN A 664 3.88 20.48 -12.61
CA GLN A 664 2.90 20.11 -13.65
C GLN A 664 2.54 18.63 -13.62
N ARG A 665 3.51 17.77 -13.31
CA ARG A 665 3.27 16.33 -13.14
C ARG A 665 2.43 16.04 -11.90
N LEU A 666 2.69 16.72 -10.77
CA LEU A 666 1.81 16.62 -9.60
C LEU A 666 0.39 17.13 -9.91
N ASP A 667 0.23 18.22 -10.69
CA ASP A 667 -1.11 18.67 -11.09
C ASP A 667 -1.86 17.57 -11.84
N ALA A 668 -1.19 16.93 -12.81
CA ALA A 668 -1.76 15.82 -13.57
C ALA A 668 -2.02 14.58 -12.70
N PHE A 669 -1.19 14.35 -11.67
CA PHE A 669 -1.35 13.25 -10.73
C PHE A 669 -2.58 13.42 -9.84
N PHE A 670 -2.85 14.64 -9.35
CA PHE A 670 -3.99 14.93 -8.46
C PHE A 670 -5.28 15.34 -9.18
N ARG A 671 -5.21 15.74 -10.46
CA ARG A 671 -6.36 16.38 -11.14
C ARG A 671 -6.68 15.78 -12.49
N ALA A 672 -7.97 15.54 -12.73
CA ALA A 672 -8.51 15.22 -14.03
C ALA A 672 -8.25 16.35 -15.06
N PRO A 673 -8.35 16.09 -16.38
CA PRO A 673 -8.09 17.10 -17.41
C PRO A 673 -8.96 18.37 -17.32
N ASP A 674 -10.11 18.31 -16.64
CA ASP A 674 -10.98 19.46 -16.38
C ASP A 674 -10.53 20.31 -15.16
N GLY A 675 -9.46 19.91 -14.48
CA GLY A 675 -8.87 20.58 -13.32
C GLY A 675 -9.47 20.17 -11.97
N THR A 676 -10.49 19.31 -11.94
CA THR A 676 -11.06 18.78 -10.70
C THR A 676 -10.11 17.77 -10.05
N PHE A 677 -10.10 17.71 -8.71
CA PHE A 677 -9.33 16.68 -8.01
C PHE A 677 -9.93 15.30 -8.28
N ASP A 678 -9.06 14.33 -8.59
CA ASP A 678 -9.42 12.92 -8.71
C ASP A 678 -8.83 12.15 -7.54
N PHE A 679 -9.72 11.71 -6.65
CA PHE A 679 -9.41 10.89 -5.47
C PHE A 679 -10.07 9.50 -5.59
N SER A 680 -10.42 9.09 -6.81
CA SER A 680 -11.18 7.87 -7.05
C SER A 680 -10.33 6.60 -7.06
N ALA A 681 -9.00 6.73 -7.13
CA ALA A 681 -8.02 5.64 -7.25
C ALA A 681 -8.16 4.74 -8.50
N LYS A 682 -9.05 5.09 -9.45
CA LYS A 682 -9.36 4.25 -10.63
C LYS A 682 -8.29 4.29 -11.71
N ASP A 683 -7.68 5.45 -11.91
CA ASP A 683 -6.61 5.62 -12.89
C ASP A 683 -5.27 5.32 -12.22
N GLN A 684 -4.58 4.29 -12.70
CA GLN A 684 -3.30 3.85 -12.16
C GLN A 684 -2.18 4.89 -12.37
N THR A 685 -2.39 5.93 -13.17
CA THR A 685 -1.43 7.02 -13.35
C THR A 685 -1.64 8.20 -12.38
N ARG A 686 -2.63 8.09 -11.48
CA ARG A 686 -3.09 9.16 -10.58
C ARG A 686 -2.97 8.76 -9.11
N TYR A 687 -3.10 9.79 -8.27
CA TYR A 687 -3.07 9.71 -6.83
C TYR A 687 -4.13 8.75 -6.27
N ASP A 688 -3.69 7.92 -5.34
CA ASP A 688 -4.53 7.05 -4.54
C ASP A 688 -4.51 7.49 -3.07
N PRO A 689 -5.59 8.11 -2.57
CA PRO A 689 -5.67 8.51 -1.17
C PRO A 689 -5.84 7.33 -0.21
N THR A 690 -5.95 6.09 -0.70
CA THR A 690 -6.17 4.91 0.13
C THR A 690 -4.90 4.07 0.32
N ASN A 691 -3.74 4.55 -0.14
CA ASN A 691 -2.52 3.74 -0.17
C ASN A 691 -1.29 4.53 0.31
N GLU A 692 -0.44 3.87 1.07
CA GLU A 692 0.64 4.40 1.89
C GLU A 692 1.80 5.06 1.11
N PRO A 693 2.24 4.56 -0.07
CA PRO A 693 3.32 5.19 -0.83
C PRO A 693 2.95 6.59 -1.32
N ASP A 694 1.65 6.89 -1.44
CA ASP A 694 1.14 8.11 -2.06
C ASP A 694 0.94 9.25 -1.04
N ILE A 695 0.70 8.96 0.25
CA ILE A 695 0.28 9.96 1.25
C ILE A 695 1.30 11.10 1.48
N ASN A 696 2.55 10.93 1.03
CA ASN A 696 3.60 11.95 1.08
C ASN A 696 3.52 12.96 -0.09
N ALA A 697 2.89 12.59 -1.21
CA ALA A 697 2.93 13.34 -2.47
C ALA A 697 2.32 14.76 -2.37
N PRO A 698 1.22 15.01 -1.60
CA PRO A 698 0.64 16.36 -1.50
C PRO A 698 1.62 17.42 -0.99
N TYR A 699 2.60 17.01 -0.19
CA TYR A 699 3.59 17.88 0.43
C TYR A 699 4.79 18.18 -0.47
N LEU A 700 4.96 17.48 -1.59
CA LEU A 700 6.08 17.71 -2.51
C LEU A 700 6.02 19.08 -3.21
N TYR A 701 4.84 19.72 -3.30
CA TYR A 701 4.79 21.09 -3.81
C TYR A 701 5.58 22.10 -2.95
N ASP A 702 5.73 21.86 -1.64
CA ASP A 702 6.55 22.70 -0.76
C ASP A 702 8.03 22.67 -1.16
N TYR A 703 8.52 21.52 -1.62
CA TYR A 703 9.89 21.34 -2.13
C TYR A 703 10.08 21.98 -3.50
N PHE A 704 9.01 22.07 -4.29
CA PHE A 704 9.06 22.55 -5.67
C PHE A 704 8.69 24.03 -5.81
N GLY A 705 8.55 24.76 -4.69
CA GLY A 705 8.28 26.20 -4.67
C GLY A 705 6.84 26.57 -5.00
N ALA A 706 5.89 25.66 -4.78
CA ALA A 706 4.46 25.89 -4.98
C ALA A 706 3.61 25.55 -3.73
N PRO A 707 3.97 26.02 -2.51
CA PRO A 707 3.31 25.60 -1.26
C PRO A 707 1.80 25.90 -1.21
N TYR A 708 1.33 26.91 -1.96
CA TYR A 708 -0.12 27.17 -2.09
C TYR A 708 -0.89 25.97 -2.69
N LYS A 709 -0.22 25.10 -3.45
CA LYS A 709 -0.81 23.85 -3.96
C LYS A 709 -0.82 22.73 -2.92
N THR A 710 0.20 22.62 -2.06
CA THR A 710 0.14 21.73 -0.87
C THR A 710 -1.06 22.10 -0.01
N GLN A 711 -1.23 23.39 0.30
CA GLN A 711 -2.38 23.89 1.06
C GLN A 711 -3.72 23.51 0.40
N GLN A 712 -3.81 23.64 -0.92
CA GLN A 712 -5.04 23.33 -1.66
C GLN A 712 -5.33 21.83 -1.72
N THR A 713 -4.33 20.99 -1.99
CA THR A 713 -4.48 19.54 -2.14
C THR A 713 -4.80 18.90 -0.80
N VAL A 714 -4.03 19.19 0.25
CA VAL A 714 -4.26 18.65 1.59
C VAL A 714 -5.65 19.04 2.09
N ARG A 715 -6.06 20.30 1.93
CA ARG A 715 -7.40 20.74 2.34
C ARG A 715 -8.52 20.12 1.50
N ALA A 716 -8.31 19.93 0.20
CA ALA A 716 -9.29 19.22 -0.63
C ALA A 716 -9.47 17.78 -0.17
N GLU A 717 -8.40 17.10 0.23
CA GLU A 717 -8.44 15.73 0.72
C GLU A 717 -9.09 15.63 2.10
N THR A 718 -8.62 16.42 3.07
CA THR A 718 -9.19 16.43 4.44
C THR A 718 -10.66 16.84 4.46
N ASP A 719 -11.07 17.78 3.60
CA ASP A 719 -12.45 18.30 3.63
C ASP A 719 -13.43 17.40 2.85
N ARG A 720 -12.95 16.49 1.98
CA ARG A 720 -13.80 15.62 1.14
C ARG A 720 -13.85 14.17 1.59
N LEU A 721 -12.73 13.64 2.08
CA LEU A 721 -12.59 12.19 2.35
C LEU A 721 -12.79 11.85 3.84
N TRP A 722 -12.60 12.82 4.74
CA TRP A 722 -12.65 12.61 6.17
C TRP A 722 -13.94 13.18 6.78
N THR A 723 -14.85 12.31 7.19
CA THR A 723 -16.19 12.71 7.65
C THR A 723 -16.61 11.99 8.93
N ASN A 724 -17.57 12.55 9.66
CA ASN A 724 -18.15 11.91 10.85
C ASN A 724 -19.23 10.88 10.45
N THR A 725 -18.85 9.89 9.63
CA THR A 725 -19.74 8.83 9.14
C THR A 725 -19.01 7.47 9.19
N PRO A 726 -19.74 6.34 9.13
CA PRO A 726 -19.09 5.03 9.14
C PRO A 726 -18.07 4.81 8.01
N GLY A 727 -18.21 5.51 6.88
CA GLY A 727 -17.26 5.47 5.75
C GLY A 727 -16.30 6.66 5.73
N GLY A 728 -16.10 7.34 6.86
CA GLY A 728 -15.37 8.61 6.96
C GLY A 728 -13.85 8.53 6.91
N ILE A 729 -13.30 7.47 6.33
CA ILE A 729 -11.88 7.25 6.03
C ILE A 729 -11.82 6.75 4.56
N PRO A 730 -10.87 7.24 3.73
CA PRO A 730 -10.84 6.95 2.30
C PRO A 730 -10.65 5.46 1.94
N GLY A 731 -9.92 4.72 2.77
CA GLY A 731 -9.73 3.27 2.68
C GLY A 731 -9.37 2.72 4.04
N ASN A 732 -8.56 1.66 4.07
CA ASN A 732 -7.98 1.08 5.29
C ASN A 732 -7.37 2.17 6.20
N ASP A 733 -7.37 1.94 7.51
CA ASP A 733 -6.72 2.84 8.47
C ASP A 733 -5.27 2.41 8.80
N ASP A 734 -4.91 1.18 8.43
CA ASP A 734 -3.57 0.58 8.46
C ASP A 734 -2.86 0.78 9.79
N ALA A 735 -3.48 0.25 10.84
CA ALA A 735 -3.01 0.31 12.22
C ALA A 735 -2.73 1.75 12.69
N GLY A 736 -3.57 2.70 12.23
CA GLY A 736 -3.55 4.10 12.61
C GLY A 736 -2.67 5.00 11.74
N THR A 737 -2.13 4.51 10.63
CA THR A 737 -1.27 5.27 9.71
C THR A 737 -2.04 6.39 9.03
N MET A 738 -3.18 6.07 8.40
CA MET A 738 -4.01 7.06 7.71
C MET A 738 -4.59 8.09 8.68
N SER A 739 -5.08 7.62 9.83
CA SER A 739 -5.52 8.51 10.91
C SER A 739 -4.41 9.44 11.42
N SER A 740 -3.17 8.97 11.52
CA SER A 740 -2.03 9.81 11.92
C SER A 740 -1.69 10.85 10.86
N TRP A 741 -1.77 10.49 9.57
CA TRP A 741 -1.66 11.43 8.46
C TRP A 741 -2.73 12.53 8.55
N TYR A 742 -3.99 12.17 8.84
CA TYR A 742 -5.06 13.15 9.01
C TYR A 742 -4.81 14.08 10.20
N VAL A 743 -4.42 13.55 11.36
CA VAL A 743 -4.14 14.36 12.56
C VAL A 743 -3.05 15.39 12.25
N PHE A 744 -1.94 14.97 11.65
CA PHE A 744 -0.87 15.87 11.23
C PHE A 744 -1.39 16.94 10.25
N SER A 745 -2.05 16.51 9.18
CA SER A 745 -2.60 17.36 8.13
C SER A 745 -3.59 18.41 8.67
N ALA A 746 -4.48 18.01 9.58
CA ALA A 746 -5.47 18.90 10.21
C ALA A 746 -4.82 19.96 11.12
N LEU A 747 -3.64 19.66 11.67
CA LEU A 747 -2.82 20.60 12.43
C LEU A 747 -1.98 21.54 11.54
N GLY A 748 -1.94 21.27 10.23
CA GLY A 748 -1.12 22.00 9.25
C GLY A 748 0.36 21.61 9.28
N LEU A 749 0.68 20.40 9.76
CA LEU A 749 2.06 19.90 9.96
C LEU A 749 2.18 18.51 9.31
N TYR A 750 3.33 18.13 8.77
CA TYR A 750 3.55 16.73 8.35
C TYR A 750 5.04 16.32 8.40
N PRO A 751 5.38 15.13 8.91
CA PRO A 751 6.75 14.61 8.90
C PRO A 751 7.10 13.99 7.53
N GLN A 752 7.32 14.83 6.51
CA GLN A 752 7.56 14.35 5.14
C GLN A 752 8.73 13.37 5.01
N VAL A 753 9.77 13.53 5.84
CA VAL A 753 10.92 12.62 5.87
C VAL A 753 10.80 11.76 7.13
N PRO A 754 10.34 10.50 7.03
CA PRO A 754 9.92 9.71 8.19
C PRO A 754 10.97 9.56 9.30
N SER A 755 12.25 9.49 8.93
CA SER A 755 13.38 9.34 9.85
C SER A 755 13.88 10.65 10.47
N ARG A 756 13.20 11.78 10.22
CA ARG A 756 13.57 13.10 10.73
C ARG A 756 12.36 13.83 11.32
N ALA A 757 12.64 14.74 12.25
CA ALA A 757 11.61 15.53 12.92
C ALA A 757 11.39 16.92 12.31
N ASP A 758 11.91 17.18 11.11
CA ASP A 758 11.51 18.36 10.34
C ASP A 758 10.04 18.20 9.92
N LEU A 759 9.26 19.27 10.03
CA LEU A 759 7.84 19.25 9.71
C LEU A 759 7.58 20.24 8.57
N VAL A 760 7.05 19.75 7.46
CA VAL A 760 6.52 20.60 6.40
C VAL A 760 5.16 21.14 6.81
N LEU A 761 4.77 22.30 6.25
CA LEU A 761 3.60 23.05 6.68
C LEU A 761 2.57 23.13 5.56
N SER A 762 1.34 22.78 5.90
CA SER A 762 0.17 22.99 5.05
C SER A 762 -0.78 24.03 5.68
N SER A 763 -2.07 23.92 5.39
CA SER A 763 -3.10 24.78 5.94
C SER A 763 -3.82 24.09 7.11
N PRO A 764 -3.82 24.65 8.33
CA PRO A 764 -4.52 24.06 9.45
C PRO A 764 -6.04 24.12 9.24
N VAL A 765 -6.74 23.07 9.70
CA VAL A 765 -8.21 23.00 9.71
C VAL A 765 -8.80 23.87 10.83
N PHE A 766 -8.14 23.87 12.00
CA PHE A 766 -8.65 24.53 13.21
C PHE A 766 -8.05 25.93 13.41
N PRO A 767 -8.86 26.92 13.84
CA PRO A 767 -8.36 28.24 14.20
C PRO A 767 -7.27 28.27 15.28
N LYS A 768 -7.26 27.27 16.16
CA LYS A 768 -6.18 27.10 17.14
C LYS A 768 -6.00 25.63 17.50
N ALA A 769 -4.74 25.21 17.60
CA ALA A 769 -4.36 23.91 18.16
C ALA A 769 -3.19 24.06 19.14
N VAL A 770 -3.22 23.28 20.22
CA VAL A 770 -2.15 23.22 21.23
C VAL A 770 -1.74 21.76 21.42
N ILE A 771 -0.52 21.43 21.01
CA ILE A 771 0.08 20.11 21.12
C ILE A 771 1.02 20.11 22.34
N ARG A 772 0.71 19.32 23.34
CA ARG A 772 1.51 19.08 24.54
C ARG A 772 2.39 17.87 24.30
N THR A 773 3.64 18.12 23.91
CA THR A 773 4.60 17.04 23.63
C THR A 773 4.90 16.26 24.92
N GLY A 774 5.26 14.99 24.80
CA GLY A 774 5.61 14.19 25.97
C GLY A 774 6.94 14.59 26.62
N SER A 775 7.74 15.44 25.97
CA SER A 775 8.94 16.09 26.53
C SER A 775 8.64 17.29 27.44
N GLY A 776 7.37 17.58 27.70
CA GLY A 776 6.95 18.72 28.54
C GLY A 776 7.02 20.07 27.83
N ARG A 777 7.18 20.07 26.50
CA ARG A 777 7.14 21.26 25.64
C ARG A 777 5.75 21.43 25.03
N THR A 778 5.54 22.56 24.38
CA THR A 778 4.26 22.86 23.74
C THR A 778 4.50 23.45 22.36
N ILE A 779 3.80 22.91 21.37
CA ILE A 779 3.65 23.49 20.04
C ILE A 779 2.26 24.12 19.98
N THR A 780 2.20 25.40 19.62
CA THR A 780 0.93 26.12 19.44
C THR A 780 0.80 26.53 17.98
N VAL A 781 -0.32 26.18 17.36
CA VAL A 781 -0.72 26.63 16.02
C VAL A 781 -1.86 27.63 16.19
N ASN A 782 -1.64 28.88 15.80
CA ASN A 782 -2.64 29.94 15.79
C ASN A 782 -2.95 30.31 14.34
N ALA A 783 -4.19 30.13 13.91
CA ALA A 783 -4.66 30.44 12.56
C ALA A 783 -6.09 31.00 12.62
N PRO A 784 -6.32 32.17 13.24
CA PRO A 784 -7.67 32.63 13.59
C PRO A 784 -8.62 32.80 12.39
N GLN A 785 -8.09 32.88 11.16
CA GLN A 785 -8.87 32.95 9.93
C GLN A 785 -9.22 31.58 9.33
N ALA A 786 -8.70 30.46 9.86
CA ALA A 786 -8.89 29.12 9.29
C ALA A 786 -10.38 28.79 9.12
N SER A 787 -10.74 28.42 7.90
CA SER A 787 -12.09 28.01 7.53
C SER A 787 -12.05 27.12 6.27
N ALA A 788 -13.22 26.69 5.80
CA ALA A 788 -13.36 26.01 4.50
C ALA A 788 -12.92 26.91 3.32
N ASP A 789 -13.06 28.24 3.45
CA ASP A 789 -12.72 29.20 2.40
C ASP A 789 -11.28 29.74 2.54
N ASN A 790 -10.86 30.05 3.76
CA ASN A 790 -9.57 30.67 4.04
C ASN A 790 -8.49 29.60 4.27
N ILE A 791 -8.02 29.01 3.18
CA ILE A 791 -7.05 27.91 3.23
C ILE A 791 -5.62 28.37 2.90
N TYR A 792 -5.44 29.55 2.31
CA TYR A 792 -4.14 29.94 1.77
C TYR A 792 -3.32 30.79 2.73
N VAL A 793 -2.08 30.37 2.98
CA VAL A 793 -1.12 31.12 3.81
C VAL A 793 -0.71 32.41 3.11
N GLN A 794 -0.98 33.54 3.76
CA GLN A 794 -0.58 34.90 3.36
C GLN A 794 0.63 35.40 4.15
N GLY A 795 0.98 34.68 5.22
CA GLY A 795 2.14 34.98 6.05
C GLY A 795 2.20 34.05 7.25
N LEU A 796 3.42 33.81 7.74
CA LEU A 796 3.71 32.96 8.88
C LEU A 796 4.69 33.67 9.82
N ARG A 797 4.46 33.55 11.13
CA ARG A 797 5.49 33.81 12.13
C ARG A 797 5.80 32.54 12.91
N VAL A 798 7.09 32.26 13.06
CA VAL A 798 7.60 31.17 13.91
C VAL A 798 8.25 31.81 15.13
N ASN A 799 7.69 31.55 16.31
CA ASN A 799 8.12 32.16 17.58
C ASN A 799 8.19 33.70 17.48
N GLY A 800 7.17 34.31 16.87
CA GLY A 800 7.05 35.77 16.70
C GLY A 800 7.86 36.38 15.54
N LYS A 801 8.77 35.62 14.90
CA LYS A 801 9.58 36.08 13.76
C LYS A 801 8.93 35.69 12.44
N ALA A 802 8.86 36.62 11.49
CA ALA A 802 8.36 36.32 10.15
C ALA A 802 9.18 35.19 9.48
N SER A 803 8.49 34.30 8.77
CA SER A 803 9.09 33.18 8.04
C SER A 803 8.36 32.99 6.71
N ASP A 804 9.14 32.86 5.65
CA ASP A 804 8.66 32.45 4.33
C ASP A 804 8.88 30.95 4.07
N ARG A 805 9.44 30.22 5.04
CA ARG A 805 9.67 28.77 4.92
C ARG A 805 8.36 27.99 5.13
N PRO A 806 7.94 27.12 4.18
CA PRO A 806 6.81 26.21 4.35
C PRO A 806 7.19 24.98 5.21
N TRP A 807 8.12 25.12 6.15
CA TRP A 807 8.57 24.05 7.03
C TRP A 807 9.20 24.61 8.31
N VAL A 808 9.30 23.76 9.33
CA VAL A 808 10.05 24.02 10.57
C VAL A 808 11.06 22.91 10.83
N PRO A 809 12.23 23.24 11.42
CA PRO A 809 13.28 22.26 11.62
C PRO A 809 12.99 21.30 12.79
N ALA A 810 13.72 20.18 12.85
CA ALA A 810 13.65 19.19 13.93
C ALA A 810 13.70 19.75 15.36
N SER A 811 14.38 20.89 15.57
CA SER A 811 14.40 21.58 16.87
C SER A 811 13.04 22.12 17.31
N PHE A 812 12.11 22.33 16.37
CA PHE A 812 10.75 22.78 16.66
C PHE A 812 9.89 21.65 17.24
N ALA A 813 9.94 20.46 16.63
CA ALA A 813 9.24 19.28 17.13
C ALA A 813 9.70 18.90 18.55
N THR A 814 11.01 18.95 18.81
CA THR A 814 11.60 18.57 20.10
C THR A 814 11.57 19.70 21.15
N GLY A 815 11.72 20.95 20.73
CA GLY A 815 11.80 22.13 21.60
C GLY A 815 10.47 22.83 21.88
N GLY A 816 9.45 22.57 21.07
CA GLY A 816 8.20 23.34 21.07
C GLY A 816 8.33 24.70 20.39
N GLY A 817 7.22 25.43 20.34
CA GLY A 817 7.17 26.76 19.73
C GLY A 817 5.76 27.22 19.36
N THR A 818 5.67 28.32 18.63
CA THR A 818 4.41 28.87 18.15
C THR A 818 4.48 29.17 16.66
N LEU A 819 3.46 28.74 15.92
CA LEU A 819 3.20 29.11 14.53
C LEU A 819 1.99 30.04 14.50
N ASP A 820 2.19 31.28 14.08
CA ASP A 820 1.11 32.25 13.87
C ASP A 820 0.88 32.44 12.37
N TYR A 821 -0.18 31.82 11.87
CA TYR A 821 -0.61 31.89 10.48
C TYR A 821 -1.50 33.12 10.24
N THR A 822 -1.32 33.72 9.07
CA THR A 822 -2.30 34.61 8.45
C THR A 822 -2.87 33.88 7.24
N LEU A 823 -4.15 33.51 7.26
CA LEU A 823 -4.80 32.81 6.15
C LEU A 823 -5.74 33.74 5.37
N GLY A 824 -5.97 33.41 4.09
CA GLY A 824 -6.89 34.10 3.19
C GLY A 824 -7.50 33.16 2.14
N ALA A 825 -8.51 33.65 1.42
CA ALA A 825 -9.29 32.85 0.47
C ALA A 825 -8.66 32.69 -0.93
N THR A 826 -7.62 33.45 -1.25
CA THR A 826 -6.92 33.40 -2.54
C THR A 826 -5.46 33.02 -2.35
N PRO A 827 -4.86 32.22 -3.25
CA PRO A 827 -3.46 31.81 -3.13
C PRO A 827 -2.51 33.00 -3.19
N ASP A 828 -1.56 33.10 -2.25
CA ASP A 828 -0.35 33.90 -2.45
C ASP A 828 0.72 33.00 -3.06
N THR A 829 0.94 33.12 -4.37
CA THR A 829 1.90 32.31 -5.11
C THR A 829 3.36 32.71 -4.86
N ARG A 830 3.63 33.70 -4.00
CA ARG A 830 4.99 34.16 -3.66
C ARG A 830 5.49 33.67 -2.31
N TRP A 831 4.58 33.33 -1.38
CA TRP A 831 5.00 32.83 -0.07
C TRP A 831 5.63 31.44 -0.23
N GLY A 832 6.84 31.26 0.29
CA GLY A 832 7.59 29.99 0.22
C GLY A 832 7.96 29.50 -1.19
N SER A 833 7.91 30.36 -2.20
CA SER A 833 8.27 29.98 -3.58
C SER A 833 9.77 30.05 -3.88
N ASP A 834 10.56 30.76 -3.06
CA ASP A 834 12.00 30.92 -3.29
C ASP A 834 12.75 29.62 -2.97
N ALA A 835 13.74 29.27 -3.78
CA ALA A 835 14.55 28.04 -3.61
C ALA A 835 15.27 27.94 -2.25
N LYS A 836 15.58 29.07 -1.60
CA LYS A 836 16.20 29.12 -0.26
C LYS A 836 15.24 28.74 0.88
N ASP A 837 13.93 28.78 0.60
CA ASP A 837 12.88 28.57 1.58
C ASP A 837 12.36 27.13 1.55
N ALA A 838 12.63 26.39 0.46
CA ALA A 838 12.29 24.97 0.31
C ALA A 838 12.77 24.12 1.51
N PRO A 839 12.03 23.07 1.89
CA PRO A 839 12.48 22.10 2.88
C PRO A 839 13.80 21.42 2.47
N PRO A 840 14.59 20.90 3.43
CA PRO A 840 15.88 20.29 3.13
C PRO A 840 15.73 19.00 2.30
N SER A 841 16.65 18.81 1.35
CA SER A 841 16.86 17.54 0.63
C SER A 841 18.29 17.07 0.82
N PHE A 842 18.48 15.75 0.90
CA PHE A 842 19.73 15.08 1.24
C PHE A 842 20.22 14.30 0.03
N ARG A 843 21.10 14.95 -0.74
CA ARG A 843 21.50 14.53 -2.10
C ARG A 843 22.74 13.63 -2.12
N ASP A 844 23.14 13.08 -0.97
CA ASP A 844 24.30 12.22 -0.88
C ASP A 844 23.99 10.90 -1.59
N GLY A 845 24.93 10.38 -2.39
CA GLY A 845 24.77 9.10 -3.07
C GLY A 845 24.03 9.11 -4.41
N GLU A 846 23.40 10.22 -4.80
CA GLU A 846 22.73 10.34 -6.11
C GLU A 846 23.65 9.95 -7.28
N ALA A 847 23.08 9.26 -8.28
CA ALA A 847 23.75 9.09 -9.57
C ALA A 847 24.13 10.47 -10.16
N PRO A 848 25.40 10.69 -10.52
CA PRO A 848 25.86 12.01 -10.98
C PRO A 848 25.31 12.41 -12.36
N PHE A 849 24.86 11.45 -13.15
CA PHE A 849 24.26 11.63 -14.46
C PHE A 849 23.43 10.41 -14.82
N PHE A 850 22.43 10.62 -15.67
CA PHE A 850 21.64 9.57 -16.29
C PHE A 850 21.98 9.50 -17.77
N ALA A 851 21.83 8.31 -18.34
CA ALA A 851 21.89 8.14 -19.78
C ALA A 851 20.91 7.09 -20.26
N ALA A 852 20.43 7.26 -21.49
CA ALA A 852 19.57 6.30 -22.17
C ALA A 852 19.76 6.43 -23.67
N ALA A 853 19.62 5.32 -24.40
CA ALA A 853 19.58 5.35 -25.86
C ALA A 853 18.24 5.91 -26.34
N SER A 854 18.25 6.65 -27.45
CA SER A 854 17.09 7.33 -28.01
C SER A 854 17.14 7.31 -29.55
N PRO A 855 16.28 6.50 -30.22
CA PRO A 855 15.38 5.53 -29.61
C PRO A 855 16.14 4.40 -28.89
N ALA A 856 15.56 3.88 -27.80
CA ALA A 856 16.15 2.81 -26.99
C ALA A 856 16.17 1.44 -27.69
N SER A 857 15.40 1.31 -28.77
CA SER A 857 15.41 0.16 -29.65
C SER A 857 15.45 0.63 -31.10
N VAL A 858 16.29 0.00 -31.91
CA VAL A 858 16.35 0.20 -33.36
C VAL A 858 16.15 -1.12 -34.08
N LYS A 859 15.63 -1.05 -35.29
CA LYS A 859 15.46 -2.22 -36.16
C LYS A 859 16.32 -2.04 -37.41
N ALA A 860 16.97 -3.11 -37.84
CA ALA A 860 17.81 -3.12 -39.04
C ALA A 860 17.77 -4.50 -39.70
N GLU A 861 17.68 -4.53 -41.01
CA GLU A 861 17.87 -5.77 -41.77
C GLU A 861 19.37 -6.16 -41.78
N PRO A 862 19.71 -7.46 -41.90
CA PRO A 862 21.09 -7.87 -42.11
C PRO A 862 21.74 -7.11 -43.27
N GLY A 863 22.91 -6.49 -43.02
CA GLY A 863 23.64 -5.69 -44.01
C GLY A 863 23.23 -4.22 -44.09
N SER A 864 22.23 -3.79 -43.31
CA SER A 864 21.75 -2.41 -43.28
C SER A 864 22.30 -1.62 -42.07
N SER A 865 21.85 -0.38 -41.93
CA SER A 865 22.22 0.47 -40.79
C SER A 865 20.99 1.19 -40.24
N ALA A 866 21.03 1.48 -38.95
CA ALA A 866 20.08 2.33 -38.24
C ALA A 866 20.84 3.43 -37.49
N THR A 867 20.10 4.39 -36.94
CA THR A 867 20.67 5.46 -36.09
C THR A 867 19.98 5.48 -34.74
N THR A 868 20.77 5.66 -33.70
CA THR A 868 20.29 6.02 -32.36
C THR A 868 21.15 7.15 -31.83
N SER A 869 20.84 7.60 -30.63
CA SER A 869 21.66 8.54 -29.90
C SER A 869 21.76 8.10 -28.44
N LEU A 870 22.84 8.49 -27.76
CA LEU A 870 22.96 8.37 -26.32
C LEU A 870 22.62 9.73 -25.72
N ASP A 871 21.44 9.83 -25.12
CA ASP A 871 20.99 11.02 -24.40
C ASP A 871 21.51 10.96 -22.97
N LEU A 872 22.17 12.04 -22.54
CA LEU A 872 22.72 12.18 -21.19
C LEU A 872 22.10 13.39 -20.50
N SER A 873 21.86 13.26 -19.20
CA SER A 873 21.42 14.35 -18.34
C SER A 873 22.13 14.30 -17.00
N THR A 874 22.15 15.40 -16.26
CA THR A 874 22.66 15.43 -14.89
C THR A 874 21.66 16.12 -14.01
N ILE A 875 21.47 15.57 -12.81
CA ILE A 875 20.71 16.22 -11.74
C ILE A 875 21.60 17.08 -10.85
N GLN A 876 22.91 17.00 -11.05
CA GLN A 876 23.87 17.83 -10.34
C GLN A 876 23.91 19.20 -11.02
N GLY A 877 23.72 20.28 -10.25
CA GLY A 877 23.68 21.68 -10.70
C GLY A 877 24.98 22.23 -11.34
N LYS A 878 25.87 21.37 -11.83
CA LYS A 878 27.21 21.67 -12.34
C LYS A 878 27.48 20.94 -13.65
N LYS A 879 28.31 21.53 -14.50
CA LYS A 879 28.74 20.90 -15.75
C LYS A 879 29.49 19.59 -15.46
N THR A 880 29.11 18.52 -16.16
CA THR A 880 29.64 17.17 -15.95
C THR A 880 30.15 16.62 -17.27
N ALA A 881 31.45 16.30 -17.33
CA ALA A 881 32.02 15.56 -18.45
C ALA A 881 31.82 14.06 -18.22
N VAL A 882 31.27 13.38 -19.21
CA VAL A 882 30.96 11.95 -19.19
C VAL A 882 31.63 11.28 -20.38
N SER A 883 32.53 10.34 -20.12
CA SER A 883 33.07 9.44 -21.14
C SER A 883 32.16 8.22 -21.24
N TRP A 884 31.94 7.73 -22.45
CA TRP A 884 31.08 6.57 -22.70
C TRP A 884 31.73 5.61 -23.72
N SER A 885 31.40 4.34 -23.61
CA SER A 885 31.78 3.30 -24.56
C SER A 885 30.67 2.26 -24.71
N ALA A 886 30.44 1.79 -25.93
CA ALA A 886 29.48 0.74 -26.26
C ALA A 886 30.21 -0.58 -26.55
N ALA A 887 29.73 -1.68 -25.96
CA ALA A 887 30.28 -3.01 -26.21
C ALA A 887 29.28 -3.85 -27.03
N ALA A 888 29.29 -3.68 -28.35
CA ALA A 888 28.39 -4.42 -29.22
C ALA A 888 28.70 -5.92 -29.29
N PRO A 889 27.66 -6.79 -29.34
CA PRO A 889 27.84 -8.21 -29.62
C PRO A 889 28.27 -8.44 -31.08
N ALA A 890 28.69 -9.68 -31.38
CA ALA A 890 29.09 -10.08 -32.73
C ALA A 890 27.97 -9.79 -33.75
N GLY A 891 28.36 -9.31 -34.95
CA GLY A 891 27.42 -8.92 -36.01
C GLY A 891 26.94 -7.47 -35.94
N ILE A 892 27.12 -6.78 -34.81
CA ILE A 892 26.72 -5.37 -34.64
C ILE A 892 27.95 -4.49 -34.39
N THR A 893 27.97 -3.33 -35.03
CA THR A 893 29.00 -2.30 -34.79
C THR A 893 28.36 -0.94 -34.57
N LEU A 894 28.91 -0.15 -33.63
CA LEU A 894 28.47 1.22 -33.35
C LEU A 894 29.54 2.20 -33.82
N SER A 895 29.12 3.32 -34.41
CA SER A 895 30.01 4.37 -34.89
C SER A 895 29.49 5.77 -34.49
N PRO A 896 30.19 6.50 -33.61
CA PRO A 896 31.36 6.04 -32.85
C PRO A 896 30.98 4.98 -31.80
N SER A 897 31.91 4.11 -31.42
CA SER A 897 31.70 3.12 -30.34
C SER A 897 32.09 3.66 -28.95
N HIS A 898 32.68 4.85 -28.88
CA HIS A 898 33.05 5.52 -27.64
C HIS A 898 33.15 7.04 -27.87
N GLY A 899 33.04 7.82 -26.80
CA GLY A 899 33.11 9.26 -26.89
C GLY A 899 33.18 9.95 -25.53
N THR A 900 33.17 11.28 -25.55
CA THR A 900 33.01 12.10 -24.34
C THR A 900 32.05 13.23 -24.63
N VAL A 901 31.08 13.40 -23.74
CA VAL A 901 30.04 14.43 -23.81
C VAL A 901 30.13 15.29 -22.56
N THR A 902 30.00 16.61 -22.71
CA THR A 902 29.88 17.52 -21.57
C THR A 902 28.42 17.90 -21.38
N VAL A 903 27.82 17.38 -20.32
CA VAL A 903 26.45 17.69 -19.92
C VAL A 903 26.43 19.04 -19.18
N PRO A 904 25.61 20.02 -19.59
CA PRO A 904 25.42 21.25 -18.83
C PRO A 904 24.73 20.95 -17.49
N GLY A 905 25.00 21.74 -16.44
CA GLY A 905 24.55 21.43 -15.07
C GLY A 905 23.05 21.45 -14.80
N ASN A 906 22.22 21.73 -15.80
CA ASN A 906 20.76 21.69 -15.72
C ASN A 906 20.16 21.38 -17.10
N GLY A 907 20.88 20.61 -17.92
CA GLY A 907 20.41 20.30 -19.26
C GLY A 907 20.83 18.92 -19.72
N LYS A 908 20.44 18.63 -20.96
CA LYS A 908 20.73 17.37 -21.63
C LYS A 908 21.83 17.59 -22.66
N ALA A 909 22.55 16.52 -22.98
CA ALA A 909 23.48 16.48 -24.09
C ALA A 909 23.35 15.12 -24.77
N THR A 910 23.57 15.09 -26.08
CA THR A 910 23.33 13.92 -26.90
C THR A 910 24.60 13.57 -27.67
N ALA A 911 24.90 12.27 -27.77
CA ALA A 911 25.88 11.75 -28.71
C ALA A 911 25.18 10.90 -29.76
N GLU A 912 25.25 11.29 -31.02
CA GLU A 912 24.73 10.51 -32.14
C GLU A 912 25.55 9.23 -32.33
N VAL A 913 24.87 8.10 -32.57
CA VAL A 913 25.50 6.78 -32.75
C VAL A 913 24.85 6.03 -33.91
N GLY A 914 25.64 5.78 -34.97
CA GLY A 914 25.25 4.88 -36.05
C GLY A 914 25.35 3.42 -35.62
N VAL A 915 24.38 2.60 -36.02
CA VAL A 915 24.31 1.16 -35.74
C VAL A 915 24.38 0.43 -37.08
N HIS A 916 25.40 -0.39 -37.28
CA HIS A 916 25.55 -1.19 -38.49
C HIS A 916 25.45 -2.68 -38.17
N VAL A 917 24.64 -3.40 -38.94
CA VAL A 917 24.40 -4.84 -38.82
C VAL A 917 25.07 -5.54 -39.99
N ALA A 918 25.96 -6.51 -39.71
CA ALA A 918 26.62 -7.29 -40.73
C ALA A 918 25.63 -8.17 -41.50
N ALA A 919 25.90 -8.43 -42.78
CA ALA A 919 24.99 -9.15 -43.68
C ALA A 919 24.69 -10.60 -43.26
N ASP A 920 25.58 -11.22 -42.48
CA ASP A 920 25.48 -12.58 -41.96
C ASP A 920 24.93 -12.66 -40.52
N THR A 921 24.55 -11.52 -39.94
CA THR A 921 23.95 -11.47 -38.59
C THR A 921 22.60 -12.18 -38.61
N LYS A 922 22.42 -13.16 -37.72
CA LYS A 922 21.15 -13.89 -37.60
C LYS A 922 20.04 -12.96 -37.11
N SER A 923 18.81 -13.24 -37.52
CA SER A 923 17.63 -12.57 -36.96
C SER A 923 17.56 -12.79 -35.44
N GLY A 924 17.14 -11.77 -34.72
CA GLY A 924 17.04 -11.79 -33.26
C GLY A 924 17.15 -10.38 -32.67
N VAL A 925 17.00 -10.30 -31.35
CA VAL A 925 17.16 -9.04 -30.61
C VAL A 925 18.49 -9.08 -29.86
N TYR A 926 19.35 -8.12 -30.16
CA TYR A 926 20.67 -7.99 -29.58
C TYR A 926 20.69 -6.78 -28.64
N ARG A 927 21.39 -6.90 -27.50
CA ARG A 927 21.53 -5.81 -26.54
C ARG A 927 22.95 -5.25 -26.57
N VAL A 928 23.07 -3.93 -26.59
CA VAL A 928 24.33 -3.20 -26.56
C VAL A 928 24.39 -2.36 -25.29
N PRO A 929 25.26 -2.69 -24.31
CA PRO A 929 25.48 -1.87 -23.15
C PRO A 929 26.36 -0.66 -23.49
N PHE A 930 25.98 0.49 -22.95
CA PHE A 930 26.83 1.68 -22.83
C PHE A 930 27.36 1.77 -21.41
N THR A 931 28.68 1.68 -21.27
CA THR A 931 29.37 2.00 -20.02
C THR A 931 29.62 3.49 -19.96
N LEU A 932 29.27 4.14 -18.85
CA LEU A 932 29.47 5.57 -18.66
C LEU A 932 30.36 5.85 -17.45
N THR A 933 31.25 6.83 -17.57
CA THR A 933 32.18 7.21 -16.50
C THR A 933 32.33 8.73 -16.45
N GLY A 934 32.03 9.31 -15.29
CA GLY A 934 32.23 10.73 -15.02
C GLY A 934 33.61 11.04 -14.44
N ARG A 935 33.81 12.30 -14.05
CA ARG A 935 35.03 12.73 -13.36
C ARG A 935 35.26 11.92 -12.07
N HIS A 936 36.53 11.66 -11.76
CA HIS A 936 36.96 10.87 -10.59
C HIS A 936 36.44 9.41 -10.56
N GLY A 937 36.05 8.86 -11.71
CA GLY A 937 35.62 7.46 -11.81
C GLY A 937 34.18 7.21 -11.35
N ALA A 938 33.38 8.25 -11.15
CA ALA A 938 31.98 8.10 -10.79
C ALA A 938 31.23 7.36 -11.91
N LYS A 939 30.61 6.22 -11.56
CA LYS A 939 29.82 5.41 -12.49
C LYS A 939 28.35 5.85 -12.42
N ALA A 940 27.63 5.64 -13.51
CA ALA A 940 26.19 5.74 -13.56
C ALA A 940 25.59 4.38 -13.93
N PRO A 941 24.27 4.21 -13.72
CA PRO A 941 23.50 3.17 -14.39
C PRO A 941 23.94 2.92 -15.84
N THR A 942 24.19 1.65 -16.19
CA THR A 942 24.41 1.23 -17.58
C THR A 942 23.19 1.60 -18.43
N ALA A 943 23.42 2.31 -19.54
CA ALA A 943 22.39 2.54 -20.55
C ALA A 943 22.41 1.42 -21.59
N TRP A 944 21.28 1.13 -22.22
CA TRP A 944 21.16 0.00 -23.15
C TRP A 944 20.51 0.43 -24.46
N LEU A 945 20.98 -0.17 -25.56
CA LEU A 945 20.32 -0.14 -26.86
C LEU A 945 19.95 -1.57 -27.24
N SER A 946 18.67 -1.77 -27.57
CA SER A 946 18.21 -2.98 -28.25
C SER A 946 18.32 -2.81 -29.77
N VAL A 947 18.82 -3.82 -30.46
CA VAL A 947 18.92 -3.87 -31.91
C VAL A 947 18.18 -5.11 -32.38
N THR A 948 16.99 -4.94 -32.95
CA THR A 948 16.26 -6.02 -33.61
C THR A 948 16.81 -6.20 -35.02
N VAL A 949 17.44 -7.35 -35.25
CA VAL A 949 17.85 -7.79 -36.57
C VAL A 949 16.76 -8.71 -37.12
N GLY A 950 16.21 -8.38 -38.27
CA GLY A 950 15.15 -9.17 -38.90
C GLY A 950 14.76 -8.61 -40.25
N VAL A 951 13.98 -9.36 -41.02
CA VAL A 951 13.47 -8.89 -42.32
C VAL A 951 12.23 -8.04 -42.08
N ASN A 952 12.16 -6.85 -42.69
CA ASN A 952 10.99 -5.99 -42.55
C ASN A 952 9.71 -6.72 -42.97
N GLY A 953 8.65 -6.61 -42.18
CA GLY A 953 7.40 -7.34 -42.41
C GLY A 953 7.41 -8.80 -41.95
N SER A 954 8.48 -9.31 -41.33
CA SER A 954 8.48 -10.66 -40.74
C SER A 954 8.03 -10.64 -39.27
N VAL A 955 7.67 -11.81 -38.71
CA VAL A 955 7.40 -11.93 -37.27
C VAL A 955 8.60 -11.46 -36.44
N THR A 956 9.82 -11.86 -36.82
CA THR A 956 11.07 -11.45 -36.14
C THR A 956 11.29 -9.94 -36.10
N TRP A 957 10.69 -9.17 -37.01
CA TRP A 957 10.77 -7.71 -36.99
C TRP A 957 9.92 -7.10 -35.87
N TYR A 958 8.86 -7.77 -35.44
CA TYR A 958 7.89 -7.24 -34.48
C TYR A 958 7.93 -7.93 -33.11
N VAL A 959 8.86 -8.85 -32.88
CA VAL A 959 9.00 -9.51 -31.56
C VAL A 959 9.23 -8.47 -30.46
N ASN A 960 8.50 -8.65 -29.36
CA ASN A 960 8.51 -7.74 -28.21
C ASN A 960 8.19 -8.46 -26.88
N SER A 961 8.20 -9.80 -26.86
CA SER A 961 7.99 -10.61 -25.67
C SER A 961 8.87 -11.85 -25.67
N ASN A 962 9.29 -12.25 -24.47
CA ASN A 962 10.06 -13.46 -24.20
C ASN A 962 9.07 -14.50 -23.65
N GLY A 963 8.63 -15.42 -24.50
CA GLY A 963 7.68 -16.46 -24.13
C GLY A 963 8.30 -17.77 -23.66
N ILE A 964 9.56 -18.04 -24.01
CA ILE A 964 10.18 -19.36 -23.88
C ILE A 964 11.44 -19.30 -23.00
N SER A 965 11.53 -20.12 -21.95
CA SER A 965 12.70 -20.24 -21.05
C SER A 965 13.44 -21.57 -21.20
N TYR A 966 14.65 -21.64 -20.65
CA TYR A 966 15.32 -22.91 -20.38
C TYR A 966 14.79 -23.52 -19.08
N ASP A 967 14.68 -24.85 -19.03
CA ASP A 967 14.44 -25.63 -17.81
C ASP A 967 15.70 -25.68 -16.93
N ASP A 968 16.07 -24.56 -16.34
CA ASP A 968 17.19 -24.47 -15.42
C ASP A 968 16.80 -23.78 -14.12
N SER A 969 17.79 -23.48 -13.28
CA SER A 969 17.58 -22.82 -12.00
C SER A 969 17.31 -21.31 -12.14
N ASP A 970 17.30 -20.76 -13.35
CA ASP A 970 17.16 -19.32 -13.62
C ASP A 970 16.44 -19.03 -14.96
N PRO A 971 15.18 -19.48 -15.13
CA PRO A 971 14.41 -19.22 -16.33
C PRO A 971 14.16 -17.71 -16.50
N THR A 972 14.50 -17.18 -17.67
CA THR A 972 14.58 -15.74 -17.94
C THR A 972 13.40 -15.16 -18.73
N ALA A 973 12.45 -15.98 -19.18
CA ALA A 973 11.27 -15.55 -19.93
C ALA A 973 10.04 -15.39 -19.03
N ASN A 974 9.08 -14.59 -19.49
CA ASN A 974 7.87 -14.25 -18.74
C ASN A 974 6.73 -14.02 -19.74
N PHE A 975 6.15 -15.12 -20.22
CA PHE A 975 5.12 -15.10 -21.25
C PHE A 975 3.87 -14.35 -20.78
N ASP A 976 3.46 -14.59 -19.53
CA ASP A 976 2.21 -14.05 -18.99
C ASP A 976 2.40 -12.86 -18.05
N GLY A 977 3.59 -12.27 -17.97
CA GLY A 977 3.87 -11.15 -17.08
C GLY A 977 3.94 -11.51 -15.58
N GLY A 978 3.45 -12.68 -15.15
CA GLY A 978 3.42 -13.13 -13.75
C GLY A 978 4.63 -13.99 -13.34
N GLY A 979 5.60 -14.16 -14.22
CA GLY A 979 6.79 -14.98 -14.01
C GLY A 979 6.68 -16.39 -14.59
N TRP A 980 5.68 -16.68 -15.44
CA TRP A 980 5.55 -18.00 -16.07
C TRP A 980 5.86 -17.95 -17.57
N SER A 981 6.48 -19.01 -18.08
CA SER A 981 6.84 -19.14 -19.50
C SER A 981 6.69 -20.56 -20.02
N TYR A 982 6.67 -20.72 -21.34
CA TYR A 982 6.82 -22.03 -21.96
C TYR A 982 8.23 -22.59 -21.71
N SER A 983 8.30 -23.89 -21.49
CA SER A 983 9.57 -24.62 -21.39
C SER A 983 10.11 -24.94 -22.78
N ALA A 984 11.34 -24.50 -23.09
CA ALA A 984 12.01 -24.85 -24.33
C ALA A 984 12.19 -26.37 -24.48
N LYS A 985 12.46 -27.07 -23.37
CA LYS A 985 12.63 -28.52 -23.36
C LYS A 985 11.31 -29.24 -23.66
N ALA A 986 10.21 -28.80 -23.04
CA ALA A 986 8.89 -29.37 -23.26
C ALA A 986 8.39 -29.10 -24.68
N LEU A 987 8.58 -27.86 -25.18
CA LEU A 987 8.25 -27.49 -26.56
C LEU A 987 9.02 -28.34 -27.58
N ALA A 988 10.33 -28.50 -27.38
CA ALA A 988 11.15 -29.34 -28.24
C ALA A 988 10.69 -30.81 -28.23
N ALA A 989 10.34 -31.34 -27.05
CA ALA A 989 9.77 -32.69 -26.92
C ALA A 989 8.41 -32.84 -27.64
N ALA A 990 7.63 -31.76 -27.69
CA ALA A 990 6.36 -31.68 -28.43
C ALA A 990 6.54 -31.34 -29.93
N GLY A 991 7.78 -31.24 -30.43
CA GLY A 991 8.09 -31.01 -31.85
C GLY A 991 8.24 -29.55 -32.27
N ALA A 992 8.09 -28.59 -31.35
CA ALA A 992 8.33 -27.17 -31.57
C ALA A 992 9.79 -26.82 -31.25
N VAL A 993 10.68 -27.03 -32.24
CA VAL A 993 12.11 -26.71 -32.13
C VAL A 993 12.45 -25.39 -32.83
N PRO A 994 13.46 -24.63 -32.37
CA PRO A 994 13.85 -23.36 -33.01
C PRO A 994 14.06 -23.48 -34.52
N GLY A 995 13.37 -22.62 -35.28
CA GLY A 995 13.40 -22.61 -36.75
C GLY A 995 12.72 -23.81 -37.44
N GLY A 996 12.13 -24.72 -36.67
CA GLY A 996 11.40 -25.89 -37.17
C GLY A 996 10.02 -25.54 -37.73
N THR A 997 9.33 -26.57 -38.23
CA THR A 997 7.95 -26.46 -38.71
C THR A 997 6.97 -26.98 -37.66
N VAL A 998 5.97 -26.18 -37.32
CA VAL A 998 4.80 -26.60 -36.53
C VAL A 998 3.59 -26.70 -37.47
N SER A 999 2.97 -27.88 -37.57
CA SER A 999 1.85 -28.12 -38.46
C SER A 999 0.54 -28.23 -37.69
N ALA A 1000 -0.45 -27.38 -37.99
CA ALA A 1000 -1.74 -27.39 -37.31
C ALA A 1000 -2.85 -26.81 -38.21
N GLY A 1001 -4.05 -27.40 -38.14
CA GLY A 1001 -5.22 -26.90 -38.89
C GLY A 1001 -5.05 -26.90 -40.41
N GLY A 1002 -4.12 -27.69 -40.96
CA GLY A 1002 -3.77 -27.71 -42.39
C GLY A 1002 -2.77 -26.64 -42.84
N PHE A 1003 -2.07 -26.00 -41.90
CA PHE A 1003 -1.04 -24.99 -42.15
C PHE A 1003 0.30 -25.45 -41.58
N ASP A 1004 1.38 -25.08 -42.26
CA ASP A 1004 2.75 -25.25 -41.80
C ASP A 1004 3.31 -23.88 -41.39
N PHE A 1005 3.58 -23.71 -40.10
CA PHE A 1005 4.13 -22.50 -39.52
C PHE A 1005 5.62 -22.66 -39.26
N THR A 1006 6.40 -21.61 -39.51
CA THR A 1006 7.79 -21.55 -39.04
C THR A 1006 7.79 -21.16 -37.57
N TRP A 1007 8.34 -22.04 -36.72
CA TRP A 1007 8.56 -21.76 -35.31
C TRP A 1007 9.70 -20.74 -35.14
N PRO A 1008 9.66 -19.84 -34.12
CA PRO A 1008 10.72 -18.86 -33.90
C PRO A 1008 12.12 -19.50 -33.83
N ASP A 1009 13.08 -18.96 -34.58
CA ASP A 1009 14.49 -19.37 -34.56
C ASP A 1009 15.32 -18.46 -33.65
N VAL A 1010 15.03 -18.52 -32.35
CA VAL A 1010 15.74 -17.76 -31.32
C VAL A 1010 16.09 -18.66 -30.14
N ALA A 1011 17.12 -18.26 -29.39
CA ALA A 1011 17.45 -18.95 -28.14
C ALA A 1011 16.36 -18.69 -27.08
N PRO A 1012 16.04 -19.68 -26.23
CA PRO A 1012 15.22 -19.44 -25.04
C PRO A 1012 15.75 -18.25 -24.21
N GLY A 1013 14.83 -17.43 -23.70
CA GLY A 1013 15.11 -16.17 -23.01
C GLY A 1013 15.22 -14.96 -23.95
N ALA A 1014 15.31 -15.16 -25.27
CA ALA A 1014 15.25 -14.07 -26.25
C ALA A 1014 13.79 -13.80 -26.68
N PRO A 1015 13.49 -12.58 -27.18
CA PRO A 1015 12.16 -12.29 -27.71
C PRO A 1015 11.79 -13.25 -28.86
N ASP A 1016 10.68 -13.97 -28.68
CA ASP A 1016 10.26 -15.07 -29.56
C ASP A 1016 8.85 -14.87 -30.15
N ASN A 1017 8.08 -13.92 -29.64
CA ASN A 1017 6.73 -13.65 -30.10
C ASN A 1017 6.35 -12.16 -30.10
N ILE A 1018 5.24 -11.88 -30.79
CA ILE A 1018 4.62 -10.56 -30.87
C ILE A 1018 3.46 -10.52 -29.89
N VAL A 1019 3.52 -9.67 -28.87
CA VAL A 1019 2.34 -9.14 -28.17
C VAL A 1019 1.70 -8.10 -29.08
N VAL A 1020 0.46 -8.36 -29.48
CA VAL A 1020 -0.28 -7.54 -30.44
C VAL A 1020 -0.70 -6.21 -29.82
N GLY A 1021 -0.46 -5.11 -30.53
CA GLY A 1021 -0.92 -3.79 -30.14
C GLY A 1021 -0.35 -2.66 -31.01
N GLY A 1022 -0.88 -1.44 -30.88
CA GLY A 1022 -0.34 -0.23 -31.50
C GLY A 1022 -0.74 -0.01 -32.97
N GLY A 1023 -1.11 -1.07 -33.70
CA GLY A 1023 -1.69 -0.99 -35.04
C GLY A 1023 -0.70 -0.77 -36.18
N ASP A 1024 0.60 -0.81 -35.88
CA ASP A 1024 1.72 -0.65 -36.83
C ASP A 1024 2.43 -1.98 -37.15
N GLN A 1025 1.92 -3.10 -36.62
CA GLN A 1025 2.46 -4.44 -36.83
C GLN A 1025 1.94 -5.03 -38.15
N VAL A 1026 2.67 -4.78 -39.25
CA VAL A 1026 2.29 -5.21 -40.61
C VAL A 1026 3.22 -6.33 -41.09
N LEU A 1027 2.66 -7.54 -41.23
CA LEU A 1027 3.36 -8.72 -41.73
C LEU A 1027 3.28 -8.80 -43.26
N ASP A 1028 4.41 -8.89 -43.95
CA ASP A 1028 4.51 -9.03 -45.40
C ASP A 1028 4.26 -10.49 -45.82
N MET A 1029 3.27 -10.68 -46.68
CA MET A 1029 2.85 -11.98 -47.20
C MET A 1029 3.09 -12.12 -48.71
N SER A 1030 3.60 -11.08 -49.35
CA SER A 1030 3.73 -10.99 -50.82
C SER A 1030 4.53 -12.13 -51.43
N LYS A 1031 5.49 -12.70 -50.69
CA LYS A 1031 6.36 -13.80 -51.12
C LYS A 1031 5.79 -15.20 -50.84
N THR A 1032 4.85 -15.33 -49.91
CA THR A 1032 4.40 -16.64 -49.38
C THR A 1032 2.94 -16.97 -49.73
N SER A 1033 2.15 -15.99 -50.16
CA SER A 1033 0.70 -16.17 -50.36
C SER A 1033 0.27 -16.48 -51.80
N ALA A 1034 1.20 -16.76 -52.72
CA ALA A 1034 0.86 -16.99 -54.11
C ALA A 1034 0.01 -18.26 -54.26
N GLY A 1035 -1.24 -18.11 -54.74
CA GLY A 1035 -2.19 -19.22 -54.89
C GLY A 1035 -2.89 -19.65 -53.61
N ALA A 1036 -2.58 -19.03 -52.46
CA ALA A 1036 -3.24 -19.33 -51.20
C ALA A 1036 -4.71 -18.91 -51.20
N THR A 1037 -5.54 -19.67 -50.50
CA THR A 1037 -6.98 -19.41 -50.33
C THR A 1037 -7.35 -19.13 -48.88
N LYS A 1038 -6.46 -19.44 -47.93
CA LYS A 1038 -6.69 -19.25 -46.50
C LYS A 1038 -5.44 -18.75 -45.78
N LEU A 1039 -5.66 -18.12 -44.63
CA LEU A 1039 -4.65 -17.64 -43.69
C LEU A 1039 -4.92 -18.23 -42.30
N SER A 1040 -3.87 -18.53 -41.54
CA SER A 1040 -3.97 -18.76 -40.10
C SER A 1040 -2.79 -18.12 -39.35
N LEU A 1041 -3.00 -17.77 -38.08
CA LEU A 1041 -1.98 -17.33 -37.14
C LEU A 1041 -1.68 -18.44 -36.13
N LEU A 1042 -0.44 -18.52 -35.68
CA LEU A 1042 0.03 -19.39 -34.60
C LEU A 1042 0.31 -18.54 -33.36
N GLY A 1043 -0.29 -18.87 -32.22
CA GLY A 1043 -0.31 -17.99 -31.06
C GLY A 1043 -1.11 -18.52 -29.87
N SER A 1044 -1.11 -17.76 -28.79
CA SER A 1044 -1.90 -18.02 -27.57
C SER A 1044 -2.27 -16.72 -26.88
N ALA A 1045 -3.21 -16.77 -25.94
CA ALA A 1045 -3.53 -15.64 -25.08
C ALA A 1045 -2.93 -15.79 -23.67
N ALA A 1046 -2.56 -14.67 -23.05
CA ALA A 1046 -2.27 -14.59 -21.62
C ALA A 1046 -3.35 -13.77 -20.91
N PHE A 1047 -3.57 -14.03 -19.61
CA PHE A 1047 -4.64 -13.40 -18.81
C PHE A 1047 -6.07 -13.65 -19.32
N GLY A 1048 -6.31 -14.82 -19.92
CA GLY A 1048 -7.62 -15.21 -20.47
C GLY A 1048 -7.71 -15.10 -21.99
N ASP A 1049 -8.82 -15.60 -22.52
CA ASP A 1049 -9.15 -15.57 -23.95
C ASP A 1049 -9.10 -14.15 -24.54
N THR A 1050 -8.67 -14.04 -25.79
CA THR A 1050 -8.49 -12.73 -26.46
C THR A 1050 -8.98 -12.74 -27.91
N THR A 1051 -9.54 -11.61 -28.37
CA THR A 1051 -9.92 -11.39 -29.77
C THR A 1051 -9.40 -10.07 -30.32
N GLY A 1052 -9.32 -9.96 -31.65
CA GLY A 1052 -8.94 -8.74 -32.34
C GLY A 1052 -9.25 -8.79 -33.84
N THR A 1053 -9.31 -7.63 -34.48
CA THR A 1053 -9.57 -7.52 -35.92
C THR A 1053 -8.26 -7.34 -36.68
N VAL A 1054 -7.93 -8.29 -37.56
CA VAL A 1054 -6.83 -8.17 -38.52
C VAL A 1054 -7.30 -7.46 -39.79
N THR A 1055 -6.40 -6.71 -40.44
CA THR A 1055 -6.63 -6.14 -41.78
C THR A 1055 -5.71 -6.81 -42.80
N LEU A 1056 -6.32 -7.55 -43.73
CA LEU A 1056 -5.69 -8.17 -44.89
C LEU A 1056 -5.61 -7.16 -46.02
N THR A 1057 -4.43 -6.89 -46.55
CA THR A 1057 -4.23 -6.03 -47.73
C THR A 1057 -3.77 -6.89 -48.90
N TYR A 1058 -4.42 -6.78 -50.05
CA TYR A 1058 -4.09 -7.53 -51.27
C TYR A 1058 -3.15 -6.75 -52.18
N THR A 1059 -2.48 -7.45 -53.11
CA THR A 1059 -1.52 -6.85 -54.05
C THR A 1059 -2.17 -5.86 -55.03
N ASP A 1060 -3.51 -5.90 -55.20
CA ASP A 1060 -4.29 -4.92 -55.97
C ASP A 1060 -4.67 -3.67 -55.17
N GLY A 1061 -4.25 -3.58 -53.89
CA GLY A 1061 -4.53 -2.48 -52.97
C GLY A 1061 -5.88 -2.56 -52.25
N SER A 1062 -6.71 -3.58 -52.53
CA SER A 1062 -7.95 -3.80 -51.79
C SER A 1062 -7.69 -4.40 -50.41
N THR A 1063 -8.63 -4.23 -49.48
CA THR A 1063 -8.52 -4.73 -48.11
C THR A 1063 -9.71 -5.60 -47.69
N GLN A 1064 -9.49 -6.46 -46.70
CA GLN A 1064 -10.50 -7.27 -46.02
C GLN A 1064 -10.21 -7.25 -44.52
N GLN A 1065 -11.24 -7.11 -43.69
CA GLN A 1065 -11.12 -7.32 -42.25
C GLN A 1065 -11.59 -8.73 -41.87
N ALA A 1066 -10.95 -9.30 -40.86
CA ALA A 1066 -11.35 -10.57 -40.26
C ALA A 1066 -11.11 -10.53 -38.75
N GLU A 1067 -11.99 -11.18 -37.99
CA GLU A 1067 -11.82 -11.37 -36.56
C GLU A 1067 -10.98 -12.63 -36.32
N VAL A 1068 -10.00 -12.53 -35.42
CA VAL A 1068 -9.17 -13.65 -34.95
C VAL A 1068 -9.19 -13.66 -33.42
N GLY A 1069 -9.00 -14.84 -32.83
CA GLY A 1069 -8.91 -14.98 -31.38
C GLY A 1069 -8.05 -16.15 -30.97
N PHE A 1070 -7.44 -16.04 -29.80
CA PHE A 1070 -6.69 -17.10 -29.14
C PHE A 1070 -7.29 -17.42 -27.78
N SER A 1071 -7.26 -18.70 -27.45
CA SER A 1071 -7.59 -19.21 -26.11
C SER A 1071 -6.46 -18.90 -25.14
N ASP A 1072 -6.77 -18.82 -23.85
CA ASP A 1072 -5.74 -18.76 -22.79
C ASP A 1072 -4.76 -19.93 -22.90
N TRP A 1073 -3.47 -19.64 -22.81
CA TRP A 1073 -2.39 -20.61 -22.97
C TRP A 1073 -2.41 -21.75 -21.96
N THR A 1074 -3.07 -21.61 -20.81
CA THR A 1074 -3.25 -22.70 -19.82
C THR A 1074 -4.65 -23.29 -19.83
N LEU A 1075 -5.56 -22.74 -20.66
CA LEU A 1075 -6.99 -23.05 -20.64
C LEU A 1075 -7.60 -22.97 -19.22
N GLY A 1076 -7.15 -21.99 -18.43
CA GLY A 1076 -7.57 -21.86 -17.02
C GLY A 1076 -7.08 -23.01 -16.14
N GLY A 1077 -5.84 -23.47 -16.33
CA GLY A 1077 -5.25 -24.61 -15.63
C GLY A 1077 -5.86 -25.96 -16.05
N GLY A 1078 -6.23 -26.11 -17.32
CA GLY A 1078 -6.87 -27.31 -17.89
C GLY A 1078 -8.38 -27.41 -17.63
N GLY A 1079 -9.01 -26.39 -17.04
CA GLY A 1079 -10.43 -26.36 -16.75
C GLY A 1079 -11.33 -25.97 -17.94
N SER A 1080 -10.75 -25.49 -19.03
CA SER A 1080 -11.45 -24.98 -20.21
C SER A 1080 -11.09 -25.77 -21.47
N THR A 1081 -11.94 -25.70 -22.49
CA THR A 1081 -11.63 -26.21 -23.83
C THR A 1081 -11.26 -25.07 -24.78
N PRO A 1082 -10.50 -25.29 -25.86
CA PRO A 1082 -10.15 -24.25 -26.81
C PRO A 1082 -11.38 -23.49 -27.36
N SER A 1083 -11.31 -22.16 -27.34
CA SER A 1083 -12.30 -21.22 -27.85
C SER A 1083 -12.02 -20.85 -29.32
N PHE A 1084 -12.92 -20.07 -29.94
CA PHE A 1084 -12.76 -19.44 -31.27
C PHE A 1084 -12.45 -20.39 -32.44
N GLY A 1085 -12.71 -21.70 -32.28
CA GLY A 1085 -12.33 -22.71 -33.28
C GLY A 1085 -10.81 -22.92 -33.38
N ASN A 1086 -10.06 -22.57 -32.34
CA ASN A 1086 -8.62 -22.82 -32.25
C ASN A 1086 -8.32 -24.32 -32.34
N THR A 1087 -7.24 -24.65 -33.05
CA THR A 1087 -6.66 -26.00 -33.08
C THR A 1087 -5.39 -25.98 -32.25
N ILE A 1088 -5.25 -26.88 -31.26
CA ILE A 1088 -4.00 -27.04 -30.51
C ILE A 1088 -2.91 -27.49 -31.50
N ALA A 1089 -1.87 -26.68 -31.64
CA ALA A 1089 -0.71 -26.93 -32.47
C ALA A 1089 0.41 -27.60 -31.68
N VAL A 1090 0.59 -27.20 -30.42
CA VAL A 1090 1.60 -27.73 -29.49
C VAL A 1090 0.98 -27.78 -28.10
N HIS A 1091 1.21 -28.87 -27.37
CA HIS A 1091 0.84 -29.02 -25.96
C HIS A 1091 2.08 -29.42 -25.15
N THR A 1092 2.23 -28.82 -23.96
CA THR A 1092 3.25 -29.22 -22.97
C THR A 1092 2.59 -29.57 -21.64
N ASP A 1093 3.21 -30.49 -20.89
CA ASP A 1093 2.64 -30.97 -19.61
C ASP A 1093 2.93 -30.03 -18.41
N TYR A 1094 3.85 -29.09 -18.58
CA TYR A 1094 4.29 -28.16 -17.53
C TYR A 1094 4.72 -26.81 -18.12
N ARG A 1095 4.89 -25.83 -17.23
CA ARG A 1095 5.43 -24.49 -17.48
C ARG A 1095 6.59 -24.17 -16.55
N ASP A 1096 7.46 -23.28 -16.98
CA ASP A 1096 8.57 -22.78 -16.15
C ASP A 1096 8.08 -21.64 -15.26
N VAL A 1097 8.72 -21.51 -14.10
CA VAL A 1097 8.46 -20.46 -13.09
C VAL A 1097 9.76 -19.70 -12.84
N MET A 1098 9.69 -18.38 -12.97
CA MET A 1098 10.76 -17.45 -12.61
C MET A 1098 11.29 -17.77 -11.20
N GLY A 1099 12.61 -17.90 -11.06
CA GLY A 1099 13.26 -18.38 -9.83
C GLY A 1099 13.61 -19.88 -9.81
N GLY A 1100 13.48 -20.60 -10.94
CA GLY A 1100 14.18 -21.87 -11.15
C GLY A 1100 13.39 -23.14 -10.90
N SER A 1101 12.05 -23.07 -10.93
CA SER A 1101 11.18 -24.24 -10.72
C SER A 1101 10.22 -24.47 -11.89
N THR A 1102 9.50 -25.59 -11.88
CA THR A 1102 8.45 -25.90 -12.87
C THR A 1102 7.13 -26.20 -12.17
N GLU A 1103 6.03 -25.85 -12.83
CA GLU A 1103 4.66 -26.15 -12.37
C GLU A 1103 4.01 -27.18 -13.30
N PRO A 1104 3.36 -28.23 -12.77
CA PRO A 1104 2.64 -29.24 -13.56
C PRO A 1104 1.30 -28.71 -14.08
N VAL A 1105 1.35 -27.56 -14.75
CA VAL A 1105 0.24 -26.89 -15.41
C VAL A 1105 0.53 -26.96 -16.91
N GLY A 1106 -0.34 -27.64 -17.65
CA GLY A 1106 -0.17 -27.78 -19.09
C GLY A 1106 -0.32 -26.45 -19.83
N THR A 1107 0.40 -26.30 -20.94
CA THR A 1107 0.33 -25.11 -21.78
C THR A 1107 0.14 -25.46 -23.26
N ASP A 1108 -0.56 -24.58 -23.98
CA ASP A 1108 -0.99 -24.81 -25.35
C ASP A 1108 -0.64 -23.64 -26.26
N VAL A 1109 -0.17 -23.97 -27.46
CA VAL A 1109 -0.02 -23.06 -28.59
C VAL A 1109 -1.05 -23.40 -29.64
N PHE A 1110 -1.78 -22.42 -30.15
CA PHE A 1110 -2.93 -22.62 -31.02
C PHE A 1110 -2.69 -22.11 -32.44
N ALA A 1111 -3.27 -22.79 -33.42
CA ALA A 1111 -3.57 -22.22 -34.72
C ALA A 1111 -5.00 -21.65 -34.71
N THR A 1112 -5.17 -20.43 -35.22
CA THR A 1112 -6.49 -19.81 -35.36
C THR A 1112 -7.39 -20.58 -36.32
N ALA A 1113 -8.71 -20.39 -36.21
CA ALA A 1113 -9.63 -20.81 -37.25
C ALA A 1113 -9.22 -20.16 -38.60
N PRO A 1114 -9.24 -20.90 -39.73
CA PRO A 1114 -8.75 -20.37 -40.99
C PRO A 1114 -9.55 -19.17 -41.50
N VAL A 1115 -8.87 -18.07 -41.79
CA VAL A 1115 -9.45 -16.88 -42.41
C VAL A 1115 -9.45 -17.07 -43.93
N ALA A 1116 -10.62 -17.06 -44.55
CA ALA A 1116 -10.73 -17.17 -46.01
C ALA A 1116 -10.24 -15.90 -46.71
N LEU A 1117 -9.41 -16.07 -47.75
CA LEU A 1117 -8.93 -15.00 -48.61
C LEU A 1117 -9.91 -14.73 -49.76
N GLN A 1118 -9.89 -13.51 -50.30
CA GLN A 1118 -10.70 -13.14 -51.46
C GLN A 1118 -10.25 -13.93 -52.69
N SER A 1119 -11.20 -14.61 -53.32
CA SER A 1119 -10.94 -15.44 -54.48
C SER A 1119 -10.25 -14.66 -55.61
N GLY A 1120 -9.20 -15.26 -56.18
CA GLY A 1120 -8.43 -14.68 -57.28
C GLY A 1120 -7.47 -13.54 -56.88
N LYS A 1121 -7.35 -13.21 -55.59
CA LYS A 1121 -6.44 -12.17 -55.10
C LYS A 1121 -5.27 -12.76 -54.34
N GLN A 1122 -4.10 -12.14 -54.50
CA GLN A 1122 -2.90 -12.47 -53.75
C GLN A 1122 -2.77 -11.52 -52.55
N LEU A 1123 -2.58 -12.08 -51.36
CA LEU A 1123 -2.36 -11.31 -50.15
C LEU A 1123 -1.01 -10.58 -50.22
N ALA A 1124 -0.98 -9.29 -49.94
CA ALA A 1124 0.25 -8.52 -49.83
C ALA A 1124 0.73 -8.44 -48.39
N SER A 1125 -0.18 -8.18 -47.44
CA SER A 1125 0.17 -8.07 -46.03
C SER A 1125 -0.99 -8.35 -45.08
N VAL A 1126 -0.65 -8.58 -43.80
CA VAL A 1126 -1.59 -8.68 -42.69
C VAL A 1126 -1.20 -7.68 -41.63
N THR A 1127 -2.07 -6.73 -41.35
CA THR A 1127 -1.94 -5.82 -40.21
C THR A 1127 -2.60 -6.46 -39.00
N LEU A 1128 -1.82 -6.68 -37.93
CA LEU A 1128 -2.33 -7.19 -36.66
C LEU A 1128 -3.21 -6.15 -35.95
N PRO A 1129 -4.11 -6.57 -35.04
CA PRO A 1129 -5.01 -5.67 -34.33
C PRO A 1129 -4.29 -4.50 -33.65
N ALA A 1130 -4.87 -3.30 -33.72
CA ALA A 1130 -4.36 -2.15 -32.97
C ALA A 1130 -4.61 -2.26 -31.45
N THR A 1131 -5.69 -2.96 -31.10
CA THR A 1131 -6.11 -3.29 -29.73
C THR A 1131 -6.76 -4.66 -29.73
N THR A 1132 -6.66 -5.37 -28.62
CA THR A 1132 -7.32 -6.67 -28.38
C THR A 1132 -8.44 -6.51 -27.36
N GLN A 1133 -9.35 -7.47 -27.29
CA GLN A 1133 -10.39 -7.56 -26.26
C GLN A 1133 -10.23 -8.86 -25.48
N GLY A 1134 -10.17 -8.77 -24.15
CA GLY A 1134 -9.88 -9.91 -23.27
C GLY A 1134 -8.43 -9.88 -22.82
N GLY A 1135 -7.72 -11.00 -22.95
CA GLY A 1135 -6.30 -11.13 -22.59
C GLY A 1135 -5.32 -10.50 -23.59
N ASP A 1136 -4.03 -10.73 -23.33
CA ASP A 1136 -2.94 -10.32 -24.22
C ASP A 1136 -2.79 -11.33 -25.36
N MET A 1137 -2.76 -10.86 -26.61
CA MET A 1137 -2.66 -11.72 -27.79
C MET A 1137 -1.21 -11.87 -28.22
N HIS A 1138 -0.71 -13.10 -28.20
CA HIS A 1138 0.66 -13.43 -28.60
C HIS A 1138 0.66 -14.18 -29.93
N VAL A 1139 1.52 -13.75 -30.87
CA VAL A 1139 1.69 -14.39 -32.20
C VAL A 1139 3.13 -14.88 -32.34
N PHE A 1140 3.30 -16.19 -32.53
CA PHE A 1140 4.58 -16.87 -32.81
C PHE A 1140 4.83 -17.06 -34.31
N GLY A 1141 3.76 -17.11 -35.12
CA GLY A 1141 3.89 -17.43 -36.54
C GLY A 1141 2.65 -17.10 -37.35
N ILE A 1142 2.80 -17.11 -38.67
CA ILE A 1142 1.74 -16.87 -39.65
C ILE A 1142 1.96 -17.77 -40.86
N ALA A 1143 0.89 -18.33 -41.42
CA ALA A 1143 0.95 -19.21 -42.57
C ALA A 1143 -0.27 -19.06 -43.48
N THR A 1144 -0.05 -19.29 -44.78
CA THR A 1144 -1.10 -19.33 -45.81
C THR A 1144 -1.15 -20.68 -46.48
N ALA A 1145 -2.34 -21.12 -46.89
CA ALA A 1145 -2.58 -22.42 -47.53
C ALA A 1145 -3.51 -22.31 -48.74
#